data_AF-A0A938LA99-F1
#
_entry.id   AF-A0A938LA99-F1
#
_cell.length_a   1.000
_cell.length_b   1.000
_cell.length_c   1.000
_cell.angle_alpha   90.00
_cell.angle_beta   90.00
_cell.angle_gamma   90.00
#
_symmetry.space_group_name_H-M   'P 1'
#
loop_
_entity.id
_entity.type
_entity.pdbx_description
1 polymer ?
#
loop_
_entity_poly.entity_id
_entity_poly.type
_entity_poly.pdbx_seq_one_letter_code
_entity_poly.pdbx_strand_id
1 'polypeptide(L)'
;MSPLPSMLAPIRRCRAGSSARPLAALLLLAGFASAQAEPPRGFARREVQVLGNPALELLAPTDRELSAQRRQLPYWKLLNGTTRPWLDGAKSPGEWAALLDPSAPRVVGLWLEGGAQIAQSAAAYAPFAAELSIRVRLSGRARIEVIDGNGRRFARDFDQAGEPETAVIRGAELVAAFGAPVLPRLQLRISGAGARIEEVELFVPLPAPDEAELLAEIESELGWFIATWSERALDTLGERKTAFAARDFDAVSGAPLAVLARSPVLDSFWQQLLDAWEADPRPEWSALLERYLADLFELGLQPGNGLPRAWDPERDVPVDDLTLEIHAHLRFLCELAERGPQAFRARAREAALKIGELVLALGVLPDGAVAAAYRSSDGRPSTDTVPIRRLDLPAMLARLGALSGDERYVSAARDALFALEFAHHWPGTWDRIDPGFDDNFGHYGERAAAAAHALPAEHSFHAFALSGHARYAPLLALALRFGGNVAADQVRCWRIFRELGELVPALREPNRALIVEAARNHFRGQQGASGAWLDLTMQGFDPVALPVGDTGGVPQNLLAGLAHAYEREPDAHAAELRAMFTAVMLSTRAQYRAEYGYVSGARRNEGRGAANSASATLRYTSGLVAMLRRLKGLD
;
A
#
# COMPACT_ATOMS: atom_id res chain seq x y z
N MET A 1 54.06 36.50 -13.80
CA MET A 1 53.02 37.51 -13.48
C MET A 1 51.96 36.81 -12.66
N SER A 2 51.81 37.30 -11.43
CA SER A 2 51.07 36.68 -10.33
C SER A 2 49.56 36.62 -10.55
N PRO A 3 48.86 35.62 -10.00
CA PRO A 3 47.40 35.65 -9.82
C PRO A 3 47.05 36.15 -8.41
N LEU A 4 45.83 36.70 -8.26
CA LEU A 4 44.95 36.85 -7.06
C LEU A 4 43.99 38.06 -7.27
N PRO A 5 42.86 38.22 -6.55
CA PRO A 5 42.02 37.23 -5.83
C PRO A 5 40.47 37.51 -5.82
N SER A 6 39.75 36.52 -5.25
CA SER A 6 38.50 36.65 -4.45
C SER A 6 37.17 36.91 -5.18
N MET A 7 36.01 36.40 -4.76
CA MET A 7 35.56 36.11 -3.40
C MET A 7 34.70 34.84 -3.32
N LEU A 8 35.07 33.96 -2.38
CA LEU A 8 34.14 33.12 -1.63
C LEU A 8 33.65 33.90 -0.42
N ALA A 9 32.35 33.88 -0.15
CA ALA A 9 31.81 34.12 1.18
C ALA A 9 30.83 32.97 1.55
N PRO A 10 30.86 32.47 2.80
CA PRO A 10 30.24 31.22 3.19
C PRO A 10 28.81 31.42 3.72
N ILE A 11 27.85 30.63 3.25
CA ILE A 11 26.54 30.55 3.91
C ILE A 11 26.69 29.72 5.18
N ARG A 12 26.57 30.42 6.30
CA ARG A 12 26.60 29.92 7.67
C ARG A 12 25.63 28.76 7.88
N ARG A 13 26.15 27.66 8.43
CA ARG A 13 25.36 26.64 9.13
C ARG A 13 24.62 27.32 10.30
N CYS A 14 23.32 27.54 10.16
CA CYS A 14 22.46 27.79 11.30
C CYS A 14 22.21 26.47 12.03
N ARG A 15 22.86 26.31 13.18
CA ARG A 15 22.37 25.46 14.27
C ARG A 15 21.07 26.10 14.80
N ALA A 16 19.94 25.46 14.57
CA ALA A 16 18.75 25.56 15.40
C ALA A 16 18.40 24.10 15.75
N GLY A 17 18.44 23.66 17.00
CA GLY A 17 17.73 24.29 18.11
C GLY A 17 16.47 23.46 18.32
N SER A 18 16.60 22.41 19.13
CA SER A 18 15.48 21.61 19.63
C SER A 18 14.45 22.52 20.29
N SER A 19 13.19 22.48 19.83
CA SER A 19 12.01 22.55 20.70
C SER A 19 10.73 22.47 19.87
N ALA A 20 9.85 21.56 20.29
CA ALA A 20 8.39 21.59 20.14
C ALA A 20 7.80 22.02 18.77
N ARG A 21 7.38 21.03 17.97
CA ARG A 21 6.03 20.93 17.34
C ARG A 21 5.97 19.77 16.32
N PRO A 22 5.24 18.70 16.63
CA PRO A 22 4.43 18.03 15.61
C PRO A 22 2.94 17.90 16.00
N LEU A 23 2.53 18.37 17.19
CA LEU A 23 1.14 18.20 17.65
C LEU A 23 0.10 19.04 16.89
N ALA A 24 0.49 20.07 16.16
CA ALA A 24 -0.45 20.98 15.50
C ALA A 24 -1.05 20.41 14.20
N ALA A 25 -0.39 19.44 13.55
CA ALA A 25 -0.90 18.83 12.32
C ALA A 25 -1.97 17.76 12.58
N LEU A 26 -1.97 17.10 13.75
CA LEU A 26 -2.98 16.09 14.11
C LEU A 26 -4.35 16.70 14.46
N LEU A 27 -4.38 17.96 14.90
CA LEU A 27 -5.62 18.63 15.32
C LEU A 27 -6.53 19.06 14.15
N LEU A 28 -6.04 19.04 12.91
CA LEU A 28 -6.84 19.37 11.72
C LEU A 28 -7.69 18.20 11.19
N LEU A 29 -7.56 17.00 11.76
CA LEU A 29 -8.41 15.83 11.46
C LEU A 29 -9.55 15.64 12.47
N ALA A 30 -9.72 16.55 13.44
CA ALA A 30 -10.89 16.54 14.32
C ALA A 30 -12.13 16.99 13.52
N GLY A 31 -13.01 16.04 13.21
CA GLY A 31 -14.28 16.35 12.55
C GLY A 31 -15.16 15.13 12.38
N PHE A 32 -16.07 14.96 13.34
CA PHE A 32 -17.23 14.07 13.35
C PHE A 32 -16.96 12.55 13.24
N ALA A 33 -17.62 11.78 14.10
CA ALA A 33 -17.66 10.34 13.98
C ALA A 33 -18.32 10.00 12.63
N SER A 34 -17.60 9.26 11.79
CA SER A 34 -18.18 8.71 10.58
C SER A 34 -19.25 7.68 10.95
N ALA A 35 -20.40 7.74 10.28
CA ALA A 35 -21.33 6.64 10.31
C ALA A 35 -20.65 5.47 9.60
N GLN A 36 -20.18 4.46 10.35
CA GLN A 36 -19.71 3.21 9.77
C GLN A 36 -20.92 2.30 9.50
N ALA A 37 -20.92 1.64 8.34
CA ALA A 37 -22.03 0.77 7.96
C ALA A 37 -22.03 -0.49 8.83
N GLU A 38 -23.20 -0.89 9.32
CA GLU A 38 -23.38 -2.26 9.80
C GLU A 38 -23.08 -3.23 8.64
N PRO A 39 -22.41 -4.36 8.89
CA PRO A 39 -22.19 -5.34 7.84
C PRO A 39 -23.53 -5.93 7.35
N PRO A 40 -23.57 -6.45 6.11
CA PRO A 40 -24.74 -7.17 5.60
C PRO A 40 -25.21 -8.24 6.60
N ARG A 41 -26.54 -8.39 6.71
CA ARG A 41 -27.12 -9.42 7.59
C ARG A 41 -26.62 -10.79 7.15
N GLY A 42 -26.03 -11.54 8.07
CA GLY A 42 -25.55 -12.90 7.83
C GLY A 42 -24.04 -13.05 7.94
N PHE A 43 -23.27 -11.97 7.80
CA PHE A 43 -21.81 -12.05 7.92
C PHE A 43 -21.42 -12.55 9.31
N ALA A 44 -20.65 -13.63 9.33
CA ALA A 44 -20.08 -14.13 10.56
C ALA A 44 -19.14 -13.09 11.18
N ARG A 45 -18.88 -13.23 12.48
CA ARG A 45 -17.93 -12.41 13.21
C ARG A 45 -16.72 -13.25 13.56
N ARG A 46 -15.53 -12.70 13.39
CA ARG A 46 -14.29 -13.34 13.82
C ARG A 46 -13.57 -12.43 14.79
N GLU A 47 -13.18 -13.01 15.92
CA GLU A 47 -12.25 -12.36 16.84
C GLU A 47 -10.85 -12.40 16.22
N VAL A 48 -10.29 -11.23 15.92
CA VAL A 48 -8.95 -11.06 15.34
C VAL A 48 -8.04 -10.40 16.36
N GLN A 49 -6.88 -10.99 16.57
CA GLN A 49 -5.84 -10.43 17.41
C GLN A 49 -5.10 -9.31 16.64
N VAL A 50 -5.44 -8.06 16.92
CA VAL A 50 -4.81 -6.88 16.28
C VAL A 50 -3.61 -6.36 17.08
N LEU A 51 -3.44 -6.84 18.31
CA LEU A 51 -2.25 -6.69 19.10
C LEU A 51 -1.99 -8.02 19.80
N GLY A 52 -0.90 -8.69 19.45
CA GLY A 52 -0.47 -9.92 20.10
C GLY A 52 0.99 -9.80 20.50
N ASN A 53 1.29 -9.99 21.78
CA ASN A 53 2.65 -10.05 22.29
C ASN A 53 2.71 -11.03 23.48
N PRO A 54 2.75 -12.34 23.25
CA PRO A 54 2.72 -13.33 24.32
C PRO A 54 3.92 -13.27 25.29
N ALA A 55 4.98 -12.50 24.98
CA ALA A 55 6.14 -12.36 25.88
C ALA A 55 7.04 -11.12 25.68
N LEU A 56 6.61 -10.08 24.94
CA LEU A 56 7.47 -8.91 24.64
C LEU A 56 8.89 -9.35 24.21
N GLU A 57 8.93 -10.30 23.29
CA GLU A 57 10.10 -11.16 23.09
C GLU A 57 11.25 -10.44 22.38
N LEU A 58 12.43 -10.46 23.00
CA LEU A 58 13.71 -10.20 22.33
C LEU A 58 14.36 -11.53 21.96
N LEU A 59 14.24 -11.88 20.68
CA LEU A 59 14.59 -13.20 20.18
C LEU A 59 16.00 -13.22 19.58
N ALA A 60 16.35 -12.21 18.79
CA ALA A 60 17.61 -12.14 18.06
C ALA A 60 18.61 -11.19 18.74
N PRO A 61 19.94 -11.42 18.57
CA PRO A 61 20.97 -10.47 19.02
C PRO A 61 20.74 -9.05 18.51
N THR A 62 20.30 -8.89 17.26
CA THR A 62 19.94 -7.58 16.68
C THR A 62 18.80 -6.92 17.42
N ASP A 63 17.81 -7.69 17.89
CA ASP A 63 16.71 -7.14 18.68
C ASP A 63 17.25 -6.55 19.96
N ARG A 64 18.13 -7.29 20.65
CA ARG A 64 18.77 -6.89 21.92
C ARG A 64 19.69 -5.69 21.72
N GLU A 65 20.37 -5.59 20.58
CA GLU A 65 21.22 -4.46 20.24
C GLU A 65 20.40 -3.18 20.02
N LEU A 66 19.39 -3.21 19.15
CA LEU A 66 18.54 -2.03 18.85
C LEU A 66 17.81 -1.56 20.10
N SER A 67 17.28 -2.52 20.82
CA SER A 67 16.77 -2.40 22.17
C SER A 67 17.71 -1.66 23.11
N ALA A 68 18.94 -2.17 23.28
CA ALA A 68 19.95 -1.65 24.19
C ALA A 68 20.39 -0.24 23.83
N GLN A 69 20.72 0.00 22.55
CA GLN A 69 21.36 1.21 22.06
C GLN A 69 20.38 2.33 21.70
N ARG A 70 19.24 2.00 21.05
CA ARG A 70 18.30 3.00 20.50
C ARG A 70 17.06 3.23 21.37
N ARG A 71 16.94 2.54 22.51
CA ARG A 71 15.81 2.65 23.45
C ARG A 71 14.46 2.30 22.81
N GLN A 72 14.44 1.29 21.95
CA GLN A 72 13.23 0.84 21.28
C GLN A 72 12.75 -0.49 21.85
N LEU A 73 11.44 -0.70 21.83
CA LEU A 73 10.81 -1.95 22.21
C LEU A 73 10.18 -2.57 20.95
N PRO A 74 10.37 -3.88 20.69
CA PRO A 74 9.62 -4.54 19.64
C PRO A 74 8.12 -4.33 19.85
N TYR A 75 7.42 -3.87 18.83
CA TYR A 75 5.99 -3.64 18.78
C TYR A 75 5.43 -2.70 19.86
N TRP A 76 6.28 -1.90 20.51
CA TRP A 76 5.85 -0.98 21.57
C TRP A 76 6.59 0.35 21.50
N LYS A 77 5.84 1.43 21.72
CA LYS A 77 6.40 2.78 21.83
C LYS A 77 6.72 3.06 23.29
N LEU A 78 7.97 3.44 23.57
CA LEU A 78 8.33 4.04 24.86
C LEU A 78 7.87 5.52 24.85
N LEU A 79 7.14 5.95 25.88
CA LEU A 79 6.67 7.34 25.94
C LEU A 79 7.81 8.29 26.36
N ASN A 80 7.86 9.44 25.70
CA ASN A 80 8.91 10.44 25.96
C ASN A 80 8.87 10.94 27.40
N GLY A 81 10.04 11.03 28.03
CA GLY A 81 10.18 11.55 29.39
C GLY A 81 9.90 10.53 30.50
N THR A 82 9.63 9.26 30.16
CA THR A 82 9.47 8.19 31.16
C THR A 82 10.79 7.46 31.39
N THR A 83 10.91 6.82 32.54
CA THR A 83 12.01 5.88 32.80
C THR A 83 11.99 4.72 31.80
N ARG A 84 13.15 4.11 31.60
CA ARG A 84 13.29 2.94 30.75
C ARG A 84 12.69 1.73 31.48
N PRO A 85 11.84 0.92 30.83
CA PRO A 85 11.44 -0.35 31.41
C PRO A 85 12.63 -1.29 31.47
N TRP A 86 12.69 -2.16 32.47
CA TRP A 86 13.65 -3.25 32.54
C TRP A 86 13.12 -4.45 31.76
N LEU A 87 14.00 -5.33 31.32
CA LEU A 87 13.61 -6.55 30.63
C LEU A 87 13.73 -7.72 31.58
N ASP A 88 12.73 -8.59 31.57
CA ASP A 88 12.68 -9.78 32.40
C ASP A 88 13.25 -10.98 31.64
N GLY A 89 14.52 -11.32 31.88
CA GLY A 89 15.10 -12.61 31.49
C GLY A 89 15.25 -13.59 32.66
N ALA A 90 14.94 -13.19 33.90
CA ALA A 90 15.23 -13.93 35.13
C ALA A 90 14.36 -13.44 36.30
N LYS A 91 14.30 -14.17 37.43
CA LYS A 91 13.52 -13.84 38.65
C LYS A 91 13.73 -12.43 39.26
N SER A 92 14.65 -11.61 38.71
CA SER A 92 14.92 -10.22 39.09
C SER A 92 15.16 -9.35 37.84
N PRO A 93 14.81 -8.05 37.86
CA PRO A 93 15.06 -7.12 36.75
C PRO A 93 16.53 -7.11 36.29
N GLY A 94 16.77 -7.17 34.98
CA GLY A 94 18.11 -7.08 34.38
C GLY A 94 18.32 -5.78 33.58
N GLU A 95 19.54 -5.23 33.62
CA GLU A 95 19.92 -4.10 32.74
C GLU A 95 19.98 -4.52 31.27
N TRP A 96 19.60 -3.63 30.36
CA TRP A 96 19.65 -3.89 28.91
C TRP A 96 21.06 -4.24 28.41
N ALA A 97 22.10 -3.76 29.09
CA ALA A 97 23.48 -4.09 28.77
C ALA A 97 23.79 -5.58 28.99
N ALA A 98 23.16 -6.22 29.99
CA ALA A 98 23.34 -7.64 30.31
C ALA A 98 22.76 -8.57 29.24
N LEU A 99 21.87 -8.06 28.37
CA LEU A 99 21.26 -8.83 27.28
C LEU A 99 22.13 -8.91 26.02
N LEU A 100 23.15 -8.07 25.90
CA LEU A 100 24.10 -8.16 24.78
C LEU A 100 24.95 -9.44 24.87
N ASP A 101 24.95 -10.12 26.02
CA ASP A 101 25.54 -11.46 26.16
C ASP A 101 24.71 -12.48 25.34
N PRO A 102 25.31 -13.19 24.37
CA PRO A 102 24.63 -14.24 23.62
C PRO A 102 24.05 -15.36 24.49
N SER A 103 24.59 -15.57 25.69
CA SER A 103 24.11 -16.55 26.67
C SER A 103 22.98 -16.04 27.56
N ALA A 104 22.60 -14.75 27.46
CA ALA A 104 21.53 -14.19 28.26
C ALA A 104 20.20 -14.90 28.00
N PRO A 105 19.42 -15.20 29.07
CA PRO A 105 18.16 -15.91 28.96
C PRO A 105 17.14 -15.17 28.07
N ARG A 106 16.17 -15.92 27.53
CA ARG A 106 15.08 -15.34 26.74
C ARG A 106 14.29 -14.38 27.61
N VAL A 107 14.00 -13.20 27.07
CA VAL A 107 13.13 -12.23 27.73
C VAL A 107 11.68 -12.71 27.63
N VAL A 108 11.00 -12.79 28.77
CA VAL A 108 9.61 -13.27 28.92
C VAL A 108 8.65 -12.20 29.44
N GLY A 109 9.13 -10.97 29.62
CA GLY A 109 8.30 -9.84 30.06
C GLY A 109 9.05 -8.52 30.19
N LEU A 110 8.29 -7.46 30.48
CA LEU A 110 8.79 -6.11 30.77
C LEU A 110 8.50 -5.73 32.22
N TRP A 111 9.50 -5.15 32.88
CA TRP A 111 9.36 -4.52 34.19
C TRP A 111 9.23 -3.00 34.04
N LEU A 112 8.09 -2.48 34.44
CA LEU A 112 7.78 -1.04 34.43
C LEU A 112 8.01 -0.47 35.84
N GLU A 113 9.11 0.24 36.02
CA GLU A 113 9.48 0.92 37.28
C GLU A 113 9.67 2.42 37.09
N GLY A 114 9.57 3.18 38.18
CA GLY A 114 9.90 4.61 38.19
C GLY A 114 9.01 5.47 37.28
N GLY A 115 7.81 5.00 36.94
CA GLY A 115 6.90 5.69 36.03
C GLY A 115 7.14 5.38 34.54
N ALA A 116 7.80 4.27 34.20
CA ALA A 116 7.95 3.81 32.83
C ALA A 116 6.59 3.59 32.18
N GLN A 117 6.44 4.00 30.91
CA GLN A 117 5.20 3.84 30.17
C GLN A 117 5.45 3.35 28.75
N ILE A 118 4.65 2.37 28.35
CA ILE A 118 4.62 1.83 27.00
C ILE A 118 3.26 2.09 26.37
N ALA A 119 3.23 2.28 25.06
CA ALA A 119 2.01 2.51 24.31
C ALA A 119 2.02 1.74 22.99
N GLN A 120 0.83 1.32 22.57
CA GLN A 120 0.60 0.81 21.23
C GLN A 120 -0.82 1.11 20.79
N SER A 121 -0.97 1.40 19.50
CA SER A 121 -2.27 1.65 18.90
C SER A 121 -2.94 0.33 18.47
N ALA A 122 -4.25 0.34 18.30
CA ALA A 122 -5.00 -0.79 17.78
C ALA A 122 -6.14 -0.31 16.90
N ALA A 123 -6.35 -1.02 15.79
CA ALA A 123 -7.49 -0.78 14.93
C ALA A 123 -8.71 -1.55 15.41
N ALA A 124 -9.90 -1.01 15.19
CA ALA A 124 -11.17 -1.67 15.47
C ALA A 124 -12.20 -1.34 14.39
N TYR A 125 -13.17 -2.22 14.18
CA TYR A 125 -14.33 -1.93 13.35
C TYR A 125 -15.41 -1.29 14.22
N ALA A 126 -15.81 -0.04 13.96
CA ALA A 126 -16.66 0.73 14.89
C ALA A 126 -17.96 0.02 15.28
N PRO A 127 -18.70 -0.61 14.34
CA PRO A 127 -19.92 -1.35 14.68
C PRO A 127 -19.73 -2.43 15.75
N PHE A 128 -18.53 -3.02 15.83
CA PHE A 128 -18.23 -4.13 16.74
C PHE A 128 -17.27 -3.74 17.88
N ALA A 129 -16.90 -2.45 17.99
CA ALA A 129 -15.90 -2.01 18.96
C ALA A 129 -16.34 -2.25 20.43
N ALA A 130 -17.64 -2.34 20.71
CA ALA A 130 -18.17 -2.67 22.05
C ALA A 130 -17.87 -4.11 22.49
N GLU A 131 -17.54 -5.01 21.55
CA GLU A 131 -17.29 -6.43 21.81
C GLU A 131 -15.80 -6.76 21.93
N LEU A 132 -14.90 -5.78 21.81
CA LEU A 132 -13.47 -6.00 21.94
C LEU A 132 -13.09 -6.56 23.32
N SER A 133 -11.94 -7.23 23.38
CA SER A 133 -11.34 -7.67 24.64
C SER A 133 -9.85 -7.36 24.69
N ILE A 134 -9.41 -6.80 25.81
CA ILE A 134 -7.99 -6.55 26.11
C ILE A 134 -7.64 -7.47 27.27
N ARG A 135 -6.60 -8.29 27.08
CA ARG A 135 -6.06 -9.21 28.09
C ARG A 135 -4.64 -8.79 28.40
N VAL A 136 -4.34 -8.55 29.66
CA VAL A 136 -3.00 -8.17 30.11
C VAL A 136 -2.59 -9.06 31.27
N ARG A 137 -1.56 -9.86 31.07
CA ARG A 137 -0.98 -10.70 32.12
C ARG A 137 0.08 -9.91 32.86
N LEU A 138 -0.17 -9.58 34.13
CA LEU A 138 0.70 -8.71 34.91
C LEU A 138 0.74 -9.05 36.40
N SER A 139 1.83 -8.64 37.07
CA SER A 139 1.91 -8.50 38.53
C SER A 139 2.48 -7.13 38.91
N GLY A 140 2.41 -6.79 40.19
CA GLY A 140 2.81 -5.52 40.76
C GLY A 140 1.78 -4.41 40.56
N ARG A 141 2.25 -3.15 40.66
CA ARG A 141 1.41 -1.96 40.56
C ARG A 141 1.46 -1.36 39.15
N ALA A 142 0.38 -1.54 38.40
CA ALA A 142 0.24 -1.05 37.04
C ALA A 142 -1.01 -0.18 36.88
N ARG A 143 -1.00 0.73 35.90
CA ARG A 143 -2.19 1.40 35.39
C ARG A 143 -2.30 1.15 33.91
N ILE A 144 -3.43 0.60 33.50
CA ILE A 144 -3.78 0.36 32.10
C ILE A 144 -4.76 1.44 31.67
N GLU A 145 -4.41 2.17 30.62
CA GLU A 145 -5.27 3.18 30.02
C GLU A 145 -5.65 2.79 28.59
N VAL A 146 -6.92 2.96 28.26
CA VAL A 146 -7.44 2.83 26.89
C VAL A 146 -7.94 4.19 26.45
N ILE A 147 -7.38 4.68 25.35
CA ILE A 147 -7.72 5.97 24.76
C ILE A 147 -8.35 5.71 23.41
N ASP A 148 -9.51 6.29 23.13
CA ASP A 148 -10.18 6.12 21.84
C ASP A 148 -9.78 7.18 20.80
N GLY A 149 -10.31 7.09 19.57
CA GLY A 149 -10.00 8.05 18.50
C GLY A 149 -10.37 9.51 18.80
N ASN A 150 -11.28 9.75 19.75
CA ASN A 150 -11.67 11.08 20.23
C ASN A 150 -10.85 11.55 21.45
N GLY A 151 -9.90 10.74 21.92
CA GLY A 151 -9.09 11.05 23.09
C GLY A 151 -9.78 10.79 24.43
N ARG A 152 -10.98 10.17 24.44
CA ARG A 152 -11.66 9.75 25.68
C ARG A 152 -10.83 8.66 26.34
N ARG A 153 -10.74 8.70 27.68
CA ARG A 153 -9.81 7.87 28.45
C ARG A 153 -10.54 7.01 29.47
N PHE A 154 -10.26 5.72 29.42
CA PHE A 154 -10.58 4.76 30.44
C PHE A 154 -9.27 4.40 31.12
N ALA A 155 -9.27 4.30 32.45
CA ALA A 155 -8.10 3.90 33.20
C ALA A 155 -8.50 2.92 34.30
N ARG A 156 -7.68 1.89 34.49
CA ARG A 156 -7.81 0.92 35.56
C ARG A 156 -6.46 0.73 36.23
N ASP A 157 -6.45 0.95 37.53
CA ASP A 157 -5.29 0.67 38.37
C ASP A 157 -5.35 -0.80 38.83
N PHE A 158 -4.19 -1.44 38.86
CA PHE A 158 -3.98 -2.82 39.28
C PHE A 158 -2.88 -2.85 40.34
N ASP A 159 -3.11 -3.64 41.39
CA ASP A 159 -2.14 -3.88 42.45
C ASP A 159 -2.16 -5.37 42.79
N GLN A 160 -1.34 -6.15 42.07
CA GLN A 160 -1.32 -7.60 42.17
C GLN A 160 0.01 -8.08 42.76
N ALA A 161 0.03 -8.41 44.05
CA ALA A 161 1.24 -8.95 44.68
C ALA A 161 1.45 -10.43 44.30
N GLY A 162 2.68 -10.79 43.95
CA GLY A 162 3.07 -12.19 43.71
C GLY A 162 2.94 -12.63 42.24
N GLU A 163 2.26 -13.75 42.00
CA GLU A 163 2.17 -14.37 40.67
C GLU A 163 1.34 -13.50 39.70
N PRO A 164 1.75 -13.42 38.41
CA PRO A 164 1.03 -12.68 37.38
C PRO A 164 -0.41 -13.16 37.18
N GLU A 165 -1.35 -12.22 37.17
CA GLU A 165 -2.76 -12.45 36.89
C GLU A 165 -3.15 -11.83 35.54
N THR A 166 -4.15 -12.43 34.87
CA THR A 166 -4.70 -11.89 33.63
C THR A 166 -5.83 -10.92 33.91
N ALA A 167 -5.54 -9.64 33.76
CA ALA A 167 -6.54 -8.58 33.71
C ALA A 167 -7.30 -8.60 32.39
N VAL A 168 -8.64 -8.52 32.45
CA VAL A 168 -9.49 -8.42 31.26
C VAL A 168 -10.26 -7.10 31.28
N ILE A 169 -10.15 -6.32 30.20
CA ILE A 169 -10.95 -5.12 29.95
C ILE A 169 -11.81 -5.39 28.70
N ARG A 170 -13.14 -5.30 28.86
CA ARG A 170 -14.12 -5.52 27.79
C ARG A 170 -14.56 -4.20 27.16
N GLY A 171 -14.91 -4.23 25.87
CA GLY A 171 -15.43 -3.06 25.16
C GLY A 171 -16.67 -2.45 25.82
N ALA A 172 -17.56 -3.26 26.39
CA ALA A 172 -18.74 -2.79 27.14
C ALA A 172 -18.37 -1.89 28.33
N GLU A 173 -17.24 -2.17 28.98
CA GLU A 173 -16.74 -1.35 30.11
C GLU A 173 -16.22 0.00 29.60
N LEU A 174 -15.59 0.01 28.42
CA LEU A 174 -15.17 1.24 27.76
C LEU A 174 -16.38 2.09 27.36
N VAL A 175 -17.42 1.48 26.77
CA VAL A 175 -18.67 2.18 26.42
C VAL A 175 -19.31 2.81 27.66
N ALA A 176 -19.40 2.06 28.76
CA ALA A 176 -19.95 2.56 30.01
C ALA A 176 -19.14 3.75 30.56
N ALA A 177 -17.80 3.66 30.55
CA ALA A 177 -16.93 4.72 31.03
C ALA A 177 -16.92 5.97 30.12
N PHE A 178 -17.02 5.78 28.81
CA PHE A 178 -17.04 6.87 27.83
C PHE A 178 -18.42 7.54 27.69
N GLY A 179 -19.49 6.89 28.16
CA GLY A 179 -20.87 7.34 27.99
C GLY A 179 -21.34 7.37 26.53
N ALA A 180 -20.61 6.70 25.61
CA ALA A 180 -20.90 6.65 24.19
C ALA A 180 -20.11 5.51 23.51
N PRO A 181 -20.47 5.11 22.27
CA PRO A 181 -19.76 4.07 21.54
C PRO A 181 -18.26 4.33 21.45
N VAL A 182 -17.46 3.28 21.52
CA VAL A 182 -15.99 3.35 21.41
C VAL A 182 -15.63 3.78 19.99
N LEU A 183 -14.86 4.87 19.85
CA LEU A 183 -14.39 5.30 18.54
C LEU A 183 -13.09 4.55 18.19
N PRO A 184 -12.97 3.93 17.00
CA PRO A 184 -11.75 3.24 16.60
C PRO A 184 -10.52 4.15 16.52
N ARG A 185 -9.36 3.56 16.22
CA ARG A 185 -8.00 4.07 16.53
C ARG A 185 -7.80 4.15 18.04
N LEU A 186 -7.80 2.98 18.67
CA LEU A 186 -7.52 2.85 20.10
C LEU A 186 -6.03 3.04 20.35
N GLN A 187 -5.68 3.55 21.53
CA GLN A 187 -4.34 3.52 22.06
C GLN A 187 -4.38 2.89 23.45
N LEU A 188 -3.67 1.78 23.58
CA LEU A 188 -3.41 1.12 24.85
C LEU A 188 -2.13 1.71 25.45
N ARG A 189 -2.20 2.18 26.69
CA ARG A 189 -1.04 2.61 27.46
C ARG A 189 -0.94 1.79 28.74
N ILE A 190 0.27 1.37 29.07
CA ILE A 190 0.54 0.66 30.31
C ILE A 190 1.65 1.43 31.02
N SER A 191 1.38 1.81 32.26
CA SER A 191 2.36 2.45 33.15
C SER A 191 2.55 1.59 34.40
N GLY A 192 3.76 1.59 34.97
CA GLY A 192 4.03 0.80 36.15
C GLY A 192 4.91 1.49 37.19
N ALA A 193 4.69 1.09 38.43
CA ALA A 193 5.45 1.48 39.62
C ALA A 193 5.94 0.21 40.34
N GLY A 194 6.67 -0.62 39.60
CA GLY A 194 7.07 -1.98 39.99
C GLY A 194 6.12 -3.03 39.41
N ALA A 195 5.67 -2.85 38.17
CA ALA A 195 4.83 -3.83 37.48
C ALA A 195 5.64 -4.73 36.56
N ARG A 196 5.31 -6.01 36.51
CA ARG A 196 5.80 -6.97 35.52
C ARG A 196 4.68 -7.25 34.53
N ILE A 197 4.92 -7.04 33.24
CA ILE A 197 4.01 -7.31 32.14
C ILE A 197 4.56 -8.49 31.36
N GLU A 198 3.83 -9.61 31.33
CA GLU A 198 4.25 -10.81 30.60
C GLU A 198 3.61 -10.86 29.22
N GLU A 199 2.33 -10.54 29.14
CA GLU A 199 1.56 -10.69 27.91
C GLU A 199 0.55 -9.55 27.76
N VAL A 200 0.38 -9.09 26.53
CA VAL A 200 -0.67 -8.15 26.17
C VAL A 200 -1.31 -8.63 24.87
N GLU A 201 -2.62 -8.83 24.93
CA GLU A 201 -3.43 -9.19 23.78
C GLU A 201 -4.61 -8.22 23.64
N LEU A 202 -4.87 -7.77 22.42
CA LEU A 202 -6.09 -7.05 22.07
C LEU A 202 -6.77 -7.77 20.92
N PHE A 203 -7.99 -8.19 21.20
CA PHE A 203 -8.86 -8.87 20.26
C PHE A 203 -10.00 -7.96 19.85
N VAL A 204 -10.21 -7.82 18.55
CA VAL A 204 -11.36 -7.10 17.98
C VAL A 204 -12.21 -8.04 17.14
N PRO A 205 -13.54 -7.99 17.29
CA PRO A 205 -14.42 -8.64 16.33
C PRO A 205 -14.41 -7.86 15.01
N LEU A 206 -14.20 -8.57 13.91
CA LEU A 206 -14.30 -8.06 12.54
C LEU A 206 -15.39 -8.83 11.77
N PRO A 207 -16.04 -8.20 10.78
CA PRO A 207 -16.89 -8.90 9.83
C PRO A 207 -16.05 -9.93 9.07
N ALA A 208 -16.48 -11.18 9.06
CA ALA A 208 -15.71 -12.30 8.53
C ALA A 208 -16.59 -13.18 7.62
N PRO A 209 -17.00 -12.66 6.46
CA PRO A 209 -17.71 -13.45 5.46
C PRO A 209 -16.87 -14.67 5.04
N ASP A 210 -17.53 -15.70 4.55
CA ASP A 210 -16.85 -16.75 3.79
C ASP A 210 -16.37 -16.23 2.41
N GLU A 211 -15.66 -17.07 1.64
CA GLU A 211 -15.15 -16.68 0.33
C GLU A 211 -16.28 -16.30 -0.65
N ALA A 212 -17.42 -16.99 -0.60
CA ALA A 212 -18.53 -16.78 -1.52
C ALA A 212 -19.30 -15.49 -1.18
N GLU A 213 -19.52 -15.23 0.10
CA GLU A 213 -20.14 -13.99 0.60
C GLU A 213 -19.29 -12.77 0.26
N LEU A 214 -17.97 -12.82 0.49
CA LEU A 214 -17.07 -11.72 0.13
C LEU A 214 -17.02 -11.51 -1.38
N LEU A 215 -16.97 -12.61 -2.14
CA LEU A 215 -16.99 -12.55 -3.59
C LEU A 215 -18.24 -11.86 -4.11
N ALA A 216 -19.43 -12.20 -3.60
CA ALA A 216 -20.69 -11.58 -4.00
C ALA A 216 -20.72 -10.07 -3.74
N GLU A 217 -20.18 -9.60 -2.61
CA GLU A 217 -20.08 -8.16 -2.32
C GLU A 217 -19.14 -7.45 -3.29
N ILE A 218 -17.97 -8.04 -3.58
CA ILE A 218 -16.99 -7.47 -4.51
C ILE A 218 -17.59 -7.40 -5.91
N GLU A 219 -18.21 -8.48 -6.38
CA GLU A 219 -18.86 -8.57 -7.68
C GLU A 219 -20.00 -7.55 -7.85
N SER A 220 -20.81 -7.36 -6.80
CA SER A 220 -21.87 -6.35 -6.78
C SER A 220 -21.30 -4.93 -6.88
N GLU A 221 -20.23 -4.65 -6.13
CA GLU A 221 -19.61 -3.33 -6.09
C GLU A 221 -18.90 -2.99 -7.41
N LEU A 222 -18.21 -3.97 -8.01
CA LEU A 222 -17.57 -3.85 -9.32
C LEU A 222 -18.62 -3.64 -10.43
N GLY A 223 -19.74 -4.37 -10.38
CA GLY A 223 -20.85 -4.19 -11.30
C GLY A 223 -21.40 -2.77 -11.28
N TRP A 224 -21.68 -2.22 -10.09
CA TRP A 224 -22.10 -0.83 -9.93
C TRP A 224 -21.05 0.17 -10.43
N PHE A 225 -19.78 -0.05 -10.10
CA PHE A 225 -18.67 0.82 -10.52
C PHE A 225 -18.54 0.88 -12.05
N ILE A 226 -18.44 -0.29 -12.71
CA ILE A 226 -18.23 -0.36 -14.16
C ILE A 226 -19.42 0.25 -14.90
N ALA A 227 -20.65 -0.03 -14.45
CA ALA A 227 -21.85 0.59 -15.02
C ALA A 227 -21.82 2.12 -14.88
N THR A 228 -21.56 2.63 -13.68
CA THR A 228 -21.56 4.08 -13.41
C THR A 228 -20.45 4.81 -14.18
N TRP A 229 -19.25 4.24 -14.19
CA TRP A 229 -18.10 4.84 -14.87
C TRP A 229 -18.28 4.85 -16.40
N SER A 230 -18.78 3.74 -16.96
CA SER A 230 -19.05 3.64 -18.40
C SER A 230 -20.14 4.60 -18.88
N GLU A 231 -21.15 4.86 -18.05
CA GLU A 231 -22.22 5.82 -18.36
C GLU A 231 -21.71 7.28 -18.34
N ARG A 232 -20.83 7.63 -17.39
CA ARG A 232 -20.54 9.04 -17.06
C ARG A 232 -19.19 9.55 -17.55
N ALA A 233 -18.16 8.71 -17.53
CA ALA A 233 -16.80 9.15 -17.84
C ALA A 233 -16.48 9.07 -19.34
N LEU A 234 -17.12 8.15 -20.07
CA LEU A 234 -16.79 7.88 -21.47
C LEU A 234 -17.18 9.04 -22.39
N ASP A 235 -16.56 9.04 -23.56
CA ASP A 235 -16.79 10.02 -24.61
C ASP A 235 -18.23 9.93 -25.15
N THR A 236 -19.01 10.96 -24.82
CA THR A 236 -20.28 11.23 -25.49
C THR A 236 -20.29 12.61 -26.14
N LEU A 237 -19.11 13.21 -26.37
CA LEU A 237 -18.93 14.49 -27.04
C LEU A 237 -18.77 14.25 -28.55
N GLY A 238 -18.70 15.33 -29.35
CA GLY A 238 -18.55 15.24 -30.80
C GLY A 238 -19.69 14.52 -31.54
N GLU A 239 -19.45 14.16 -32.80
CA GLU A 239 -20.25 13.21 -33.58
C GLU A 239 -19.86 11.76 -33.26
N ARG A 240 -18.57 11.48 -33.07
CA ARG A 240 -18.03 10.15 -32.82
C ARG A 240 -18.01 9.82 -31.33
N LYS A 241 -18.78 8.81 -30.93
CA LYS A 241 -18.89 8.35 -29.52
C LYS A 241 -17.88 7.25 -29.20
N THR A 242 -16.64 7.64 -28.93
CA THR A 242 -15.58 6.68 -28.57
C THR A 242 -15.79 6.08 -27.18
N ALA A 243 -15.09 4.99 -26.90
CA ALA A 243 -15.00 4.42 -25.57
C ALA A 243 -13.86 5.02 -24.74
N PHE A 244 -13.21 6.12 -25.13
CA PHE A 244 -12.18 6.74 -24.29
C PHE A 244 -12.79 7.55 -23.14
N ALA A 245 -12.05 7.71 -22.04
CA ALA A 245 -12.50 8.55 -20.92
C ALA A 245 -12.36 10.03 -21.27
N ALA A 246 -13.47 10.73 -21.47
CA ALA A 246 -13.49 12.12 -21.91
C ALA A 246 -13.88 13.11 -20.80
N ARG A 247 -14.38 12.64 -19.66
CA ARG A 247 -14.96 13.50 -18.62
C ARG A 247 -14.64 13.05 -17.21
N ASP A 248 -14.47 14.03 -16.32
CA ASP A 248 -14.64 13.85 -14.88
C ASP A 248 -16.07 14.24 -14.48
N PHE A 249 -16.58 13.63 -13.43
CA PHE A 249 -17.95 13.84 -12.96
C PHE A 249 -18.02 13.85 -11.44
N ASP A 250 -19.08 14.48 -10.93
CA ASP A 250 -19.31 14.65 -9.51
C ASP A 250 -19.88 13.36 -8.90
N ALA A 251 -19.22 12.83 -7.89
CA ALA A 251 -19.59 11.58 -7.22
C ALA A 251 -20.96 11.66 -6.51
N VAL A 252 -21.45 12.86 -6.18
CA VAL A 252 -22.71 13.07 -5.45
C VAL A 252 -23.87 13.29 -6.40
N SER A 253 -23.72 14.17 -7.38
CA SER A 253 -24.80 14.56 -8.31
C SER A 253 -24.74 13.85 -9.66
N GLY A 254 -23.61 13.23 -9.99
CA GLY A 254 -23.37 12.61 -11.28
C GLY A 254 -23.17 13.60 -12.43
N ALA A 255 -23.21 14.91 -12.15
CA ALA A 255 -23.06 15.95 -13.15
C ALA A 255 -21.60 16.00 -13.67
N PRO A 256 -21.38 16.31 -14.97
CA PRO A 256 -20.04 16.55 -15.49
C PRO A 256 -19.34 17.68 -14.75
N LEU A 257 -18.08 17.46 -14.35
CA LEU A 257 -17.23 18.48 -13.71
C LEU A 257 -16.28 19.12 -14.70
N ALA A 258 -15.67 18.32 -15.57
CA ALA A 258 -14.70 18.77 -16.55
C ALA A 258 -14.67 17.86 -17.77
N VAL A 259 -14.39 18.45 -18.94
CA VAL A 259 -14.02 17.73 -20.15
C VAL A 259 -12.51 17.61 -20.22
N LEU A 260 -12.02 16.43 -20.55
CA LEU A 260 -10.62 16.16 -20.80
C LEU A 260 -10.30 16.56 -22.24
N ALA A 261 -9.77 17.78 -22.42
CA ALA A 261 -9.38 18.31 -23.74
C ALA A 261 -8.38 17.42 -24.50
N ARG A 262 -7.68 16.53 -23.77
CA ARG A 262 -6.78 15.50 -24.28
C ARG A 262 -7.03 14.24 -23.50
N SER A 263 -8.02 13.46 -23.94
CA SER A 263 -8.37 12.17 -23.35
C SER A 263 -7.19 11.21 -23.48
N PRO A 264 -6.69 10.61 -22.39
CA PRO A 264 -5.80 9.47 -22.49
C PRO A 264 -6.56 8.31 -23.13
N VAL A 265 -5.95 7.63 -24.11
CA VAL A 265 -6.56 6.44 -24.74
C VAL A 265 -6.42 5.21 -23.85
N LEU A 266 -5.56 5.25 -22.83
CA LEU A 266 -5.48 4.27 -21.76
C LEU A 266 -5.41 5.01 -20.42
N ASP A 267 -6.40 4.76 -19.57
CA ASP A 267 -6.42 5.13 -18.17
C ASP A 267 -6.59 3.88 -17.28
N SER A 268 -6.54 4.03 -15.96
CA SER A 268 -6.58 2.90 -15.02
C SER A 268 -7.88 2.09 -15.06
N PHE A 269 -8.98 2.66 -15.54
CA PHE A 269 -10.26 1.98 -15.72
C PHE A 269 -10.12 0.75 -16.63
N TRP A 270 -9.44 0.90 -17.77
CA TRP A 270 -9.33 -0.17 -18.76
C TRP A 270 -8.44 -1.32 -18.29
N GLN A 271 -7.38 -1.02 -17.54
CA GLN A 271 -6.58 -2.05 -16.87
C GLN A 271 -7.44 -2.83 -15.86
N GLN A 272 -8.21 -2.11 -15.02
CA GLN A 272 -9.08 -2.74 -14.02
C GLN A 272 -10.20 -3.56 -14.66
N LEU A 273 -10.78 -3.09 -15.78
CA LEU A 273 -11.77 -3.83 -16.53
C LEU A 273 -11.19 -5.11 -17.14
N LEU A 274 -9.99 -5.06 -17.72
CA LEU A 274 -9.30 -6.24 -18.24
C LEU A 274 -9.05 -7.27 -17.12
N ASP A 275 -8.55 -6.80 -15.97
CA ASP A 275 -8.22 -7.65 -14.82
C ASP A 275 -9.46 -8.28 -14.16
N ALA A 276 -10.58 -7.53 -14.10
CA ALA A 276 -11.86 -8.03 -13.63
C ALA A 276 -12.50 -9.00 -14.63
N TRP A 277 -12.46 -8.68 -15.93
CA TRP A 277 -12.97 -9.52 -17.00
C TRP A 277 -12.24 -10.87 -17.10
N GLU A 278 -10.92 -10.89 -16.91
CA GLU A 278 -10.17 -12.15 -16.86
C GLU A 278 -10.66 -13.05 -15.71
N ALA A 279 -10.98 -12.45 -14.56
CA ALA A 279 -11.48 -13.17 -13.39
C ALA A 279 -12.93 -13.60 -13.47
N ASP A 280 -13.76 -12.81 -14.14
CA ASP A 280 -15.18 -13.06 -14.31
C ASP A 280 -15.68 -12.44 -15.63
N PRO A 281 -15.63 -13.18 -16.75
CA PRO A 281 -15.91 -12.64 -18.08
C PRO A 281 -17.43 -12.48 -18.30
N ARG A 282 -18.00 -11.42 -17.73
CA ARG A 282 -19.41 -11.08 -17.88
C ARG A 282 -19.73 -10.56 -19.28
N PRO A 283 -20.93 -10.83 -19.84
CA PRO A 283 -21.31 -10.34 -21.16
C PRO A 283 -21.22 -8.82 -21.32
N GLU A 284 -21.67 -8.06 -20.32
CA GLU A 284 -21.66 -6.60 -20.32
C GLU A 284 -20.24 -6.03 -20.25
N TRP A 285 -19.34 -6.66 -19.49
CA TRP A 285 -17.93 -6.28 -19.41
C TRP A 285 -17.17 -6.63 -20.68
N SER A 286 -17.49 -7.79 -21.26
CA SER A 286 -16.93 -8.22 -22.54
C SER A 286 -17.30 -7.24 -23.65
N ALA A 287 -18.57 -6.89 -23.79
CA ALA A 287 -19.03 -5.94 -24.79
C ALA A 287 -18.38 -4.54 -24.62
N LEU A 288 -18.25 -4.07 -23.38
CA LEU A 288 -17.59 -2.80 -23.09
C LEU A 288 -16.09 -2.83 -23.43
N LEU A 289 -15.39 -3.88 -23.03
CA LEU A 289 -13.97 -4.06 -23.31
C LEU A 289 -13.73 -4.19 -24.82
N GLU A 290 -14.51 -4.98 -25.54
CA GLU A 290 -14.39 -5.14 -26.99
C GLU A 290 -14.64 -3.83 -27.74
N ARG A 291 -15.61 -3.03 -27.30
CA ARG A 291 -15.85 -1.68 -27.85
C ARG A 291 -14.61 -0.79 -27.66
N TYR A 292 -14.04 -0.78 -26.45
CA TYR A 292 -12.81 -0.02 -26.17
C TYR A 292 -11.63 -0.50 -27.00
N LEU A 293 -11.43 -1.81 -27.12
CA LEU A 293 -10.34 -2.36 -27.91
C LEU A 293 -10.48 -2.01 -29.40
N ALA A 294 -11.71 -2.00 -29.93
CA ALA A 294 -11.97 -1.54 -31.29
C ALA A 294 -11.50 -0.09 -31.50
N ASP A 295 -11.90 0.83 -30.60
CA ASP A 295 -11.47 2.24 -30.66
C ASP A 295 -9.96 2.40 -30.42
N LEU A 296 -9.36 1.66 -29.49
CA LEU A 296 -7.92 1.69 -29.22
C LEU A 296 -7.12 1.35 -30.47
N PHE A 297 -7.46 0.26 -31.16
CA PHE A 297 -6.72 -0.17 -32.35
C PHE A 297 -7.05 0.66 -33.61
N GLU A 298 -8.23 1.28 -33.69
CA GLU A 298 -8.59 2.14 -34.81
C GLU A 298 -8.01 3.56 -34.67
N LEU A 299 -8.07 4.13 -33.47
CA LEU A 299 -7.82 5.56 -33.22
C LEU A 299 -6.66 5.78 -32.26
N GLY A 300 -6.56 4.95 -31.22
CA GLY A 300 -5.67 5.19 -30.10
C GLY A 300 -4.18 4.95 -30.38
N LEU A 301 -3.85 4.23 -31.45
CA LEU A 301 -2.47 3.93 -31.86
C LEU A 301 -2.14 4.60 -33.19
N GLN A 302 -0.94 5.18 -33.31
CA GLN A 302 -0.51 5.87 -34.52
C GLN A 302 -0.22 4.88 -35.66
N PRO A 303 -0.77 5.06 -36.88
CA PRO A 303 -0.78 3.98 -37.87
C PRO A 303 0.59 3.67 -38.48
N GLY A 304 1.50 4.63 -38.51
CA GLY A 304 2.86 4.47 -39.02
C GLY A 304 3.80 3.78 -38.03
N ASN A 305 3.73 4.13 -36.75
CA ASN A 305 4.75 3.75 -35.77
C ASN A 305 4.20 2.99 -34.54
N GLY A 306 2.87 2.86 -34.42
CA GLY A 306 2.21 2.11 -33.34
C GLY A 306 2.14 2.82 -32.00
N LEU A 307 2.73 4.01 -31.85
CA LEU A 307 2.76 4.73 -30.57
C LEU A 307 1.35 5.12 -30.10
N PRO A 308 1.09 5.09 -28.79
CA PRO A 308 -0.18 5.57 -28.26
C PRO A 308 -0.34 7.06 -28.53
N ARG A 309 -1.58 7.52 -28.64
CA ARG A 309 -1.96 8.91 -28.89
C ARG A 309 -2.96 9.38 -27.84
N ALA A 310 -3.22 10.68 -27.77
CA ALA A 310 -4.40 11.17 -27.06
C ALA A 310 -5.56 11.37 -28.05
N TRP A 311 -6.76 11.57 -27.51
CA TRP A 311 -7.97 11.87 -28.27
C TRP A 311 -8.54 13.24 -27.87
N ASP A 312 -8.94 14.05 -28.84
CA ASP A 312 -9.72 15.27 -28.61
C ASP A 312 -11.21 14.93 -28.79
N PRO A 313 -11.98 14.77 -27.70
CA PRO A 313 -13.37 14.33 -27.77
C PRO A 313 -14.33 15.43 -28.26
N GLU A 314 -13.91 16.70 -28.28
CA GLU A 314 -14.75 17.78 -28.81
C GLU A 314 -14.64 17.88 -30.33
N ARG A 315 -13.43 17.61 -30.85
CA ARG A 315 -13.13 17.71 -32.28
C ARG A 315 -13.18 16.39 -33.03
N ASP A 316 -13.31 15.27 -32.32
CA ASP A 316 -13.25 13.91 -32.85
C ASP A 316 -11.98 13.62 -33.67
N VAL A 317 -10.83 14.06 -33.14
CA VAL A 317 -9.53 13.85 -33.81
C VAL A 317 -8.47 13.30 -32.86
N PRO A 318 -7.54 12.47 -33.36
CA PRO A 318 -6.37 12.07 -32.60
C PRO A 318 -5.43 13.27 -32.38
N VAL A 319 -4.72 13.25 -31.25
CA VAL A 319 -3.71 14.25 -30.88
C VAL A 319 -2.33 13.58 -30.82
N ASP A 320 -1.51 13.87 -31.83
CA ASP A 320 -0.24 13.16 -32.06
C ASP A 320 0.99 13.93 -31.55
N ASP A 321 0.85 15.24 -31.30
CA ASP A 321 1.99 16.10 -30.95
C ASP A 321 2.41 16.04 -29.48
N LEU A 322 1.78 15.16 -28.69
CA LEU A 322 2.13 14.96 -27.28
C LEU A 322 3.29 13.98 -27.14
N THR A 323 4.20 14.30 -26.24
CA THR A 323 5.16 13.34 -25.71
C THR A 323 4.48 12.53 -24.61
N LEU A 324 4.34 11.22 -24.82
CA LEU A 324 3.69 10.31 -23.89
C LEU A 324 4.68 9.27 -23.39
N GLU A 325 4.60 8.93 -22.10
CA GLU A 325 5.21 7.72 -21.60
C GLU A 325 4.45 6.50 -22.08
N ILE A 326 5.16 5.56 -22.70
CA ILE A 326 4.52 4.47 -23.43
C ILE A 326 4.52 3.14 -22.66
N HIS A 327 5.15 3.07 -21.49
CA HIS A 327 5.30 1.83 -20.74
C HIS A 327 3.96 1.19 -20.34
N ALA A 328 3.00 2.00 -19.83
CA ALA A 328 1.70 1.50 -19.41
C ALA A 328 0.90 0.95 -20.60
N HIS A 329 0.99 1.62 -21.75
CA HIS A 329 0.36 1.19 -23.00
C HIS A 329 0.99 -0.09 -23.54
N LEU A 330 2.32 -0.16 -23.57
CA LEU A 330 3.03 -1.35 -24.01
C LEU A 330 2.76 -2.55 -23.09
N ARG A 331 2.75 -2.34 -21.77
CA ARG A 331 2.35 -3.35 -20.79
C ARG A 331 0.95 -3.86 -21.06
N PHE A 332 -0.02 -2.96 -21.23
CA PHE A 332 -1.41 -3.31 -21.51
C PHE A 332 -1.54 -4.11 -22.82
N LEU A 333 -0.82 -3.74 -23.88
CA LEU A 333 -0.82 -4.50 -25.13
C LEU A 333 -0.19 -5.90 -24.98
N CYS A 334 0.90 -6.05 -24.23
CA CYS A 334 1.47 -7.35 -23.91
C CYS A 334 0.50 -8.22 -23.11
N GLU A 335 -0.19 -7.64 -22.12
CA GLU A 335 -1.21 -8.34 -21.34
C GLU A 335 -2.41 -8.74 -22.21
N LEU A 336 -2.89 -7.87 -23.09
CA LEU A 336 -3.93 -8.22 -24.05
C LEU A 336 -3.50 -9.37 -24.98
N ALA A 337 -2.23 -9.40 -25.41
CA ALA A 337 -1.71 -10.48 -26.25
C ALA A 337 -1.72 -11.83 -25.53
N GLU A 338 -1.45 -11.85 -24.23
CA GLU A 338 -1.36 -13.07 -23.43
C GLU A 338 -2.73 -13.56 -22.94
N ARG A 339 -3.53 -12.65 -22.39
CA ARG A 339 -4.74 -12.98 -21.61
C ARG A 339 -6.01 -12.25 -22.05
N GLY A 340 -5.94 -11.28 -22.95
CA GLY A 340 -7.11 -10.52 -23.43
C GLY A 340 -8.12 -11.35 -24.24
N PRO A 341 -9.22 -10.73 -24.71
CA PRO A 341 -10.20 -11.40 -25.56
C PRO A 341 -9.55 -11.97 -26.84
N GLN A 342 -9.92 -13.21 -27.20
CA GLN A 342 -9.23 -13.99 -28.25
C GLN A 342 -9.13 -13.24 -29.59
N ALA A 343 -10.18 -12.50 -29.98
CA ALA A 343 -10.23 -11.74 -31.24
C ALA A 343 -9.19 -10.61 -31.35
N PHE A 344 -8.65 -10.14 -30.23
CA PHE A 344 -7.74 -8.99 -30.18
C PHE A 344 -6.29 -9.37 -29.88
N ARG A 345 -6.00 -10.60 -29.42
CA ARG A 345 -4.66 -11.02 -28.99
C ARG A 345 -3.59 -10.83 -30.07
N ALA A 346 -3.89 -11.22 -31.31
CA ALA A 346 -2.96 -11.09 -32.43
C ALA A 346 -2.66 -9.61 -32.76
N ARG A 347 -3.70 -8.76 -32.78
CA ARG A 347 -3.56 -7.31 -33.02
C ARG A 347 -2.78 -6.62 -31.90
N ALA A 348 -3.02 -7.02 -30.65
CA ALA A 348 -2.29 -6.52 -29.50
C ALA A 348 -0.80 -6.87 -29.58
N ARG A 349 -0.49 -8.13 -29.93
CA ARG A 349 0.89 -8.59 -30.14
C ARG A 349 1.57 -7.80 -31.27
N GLU A 350 0.92 -7.64 -32.41
CA GLU A 350 1.45 -6.87 -33.54
C GLU A 350 1.73 -5.42 -33.15
N ALA A 351 0.78 -4.76 -32.47
CA ALA A 351 0.94 -3.40 -31.98
C ALA A 351 2.10 -3.27 -30.98
N ALA A 352 2.21 -4.20 -30.03
CA ALA A 352 3.30 -4.22 -29.04
C ALA A 352 4.67 -4.37 -29.72
N LEU A 353 4.80 -5.27 -30.70
CA LEU A 353 6.02 -5.47 -31.47
C LEU A 353 6.37 -4.25 -32.31
N LYS A 354 5.38 -3.58 -32.91
CA LYS A 354 5.59 -2.36 -33.68
C LYS A 354 6.17 -1.22 -32.83
N ILE A 355 5.64 -1.05 -31.62
CA ILE A 355 6.22 -0.13 -30.62
C ILE A 355 7.65 -0.57 -30.26
N GLY A 356 7.85 -1.87 -30.02
CA GLY A 356 9.16 -2.45 -29.72
C GLY A 356 10.21 -2.13 -30.78
N GLU A 357 9.91 -2.32 -32.06
CA GLU A 357 10.85 -2.02 -33.16
C GLU A 357 11.21 -0.53 -33.20
N LEU A 358 10.25 0.36 -32.93
CA LEU A 358 10.54 1.80 -32.82
C LEU A 358 11.48 2.09 -31.65
N VAL A 359 11.25 1.47 -30.48
CA VAL A 359 12.12 1.63 -29.31
C VAL A 359 13.53 1.13 -29.60
N LEU A 360 13.68 0.00 -30.29
CA LEU A 360 15.01 -0.49 -30.70
C LEU A 360 15.69 0.46 -31.70
N ALA A 361 14.93 1.04 -32.64
CA ALA A 361 15.47 1.90 -33.68
C ALA A 361 15.88 3.29 -33.17
N LEU A 362 15.11 3.88 -32.24
CA LEU A 362 15.23 5.28 -31.85
C LEU A 362 15.40 5.51 -30.35
N GLY A 363 15.01 4.53 -29.53
CA GLY A 363 14.86 4.68 -28.08
C GLY A 363 16.03 4.20 -27.24
N VAL A 364 16.89 3.32 -27.77
CA VAL A 364 18.12 2.86 -27.11
C VAL A 364 19.19 3.95 -27.21
N LEU A 365 19.63 4.46 -26.06
CA LEU A 365 20.56 5.56 -25.94
C LEU A 365 22.03 5.07 -25.96
N PRO A 366 23.01 5.95 -26.25
CA PRO A 366 24.42 5.56 -26.32
C PRO A 366 25.02 5.00 -25.03
N ASP A 367 24.41 5.30 -23.88
CA ASP A 367 24.80 4.79 -22.55
C ASP A 367 24.10 3.48 -22.18
N GLY A 368 23.30 2.91 -23.08
CA GLY A 368 22.52 1.69 -22.85
C GLY A 368 21.15 1.92 -22.21
N ALA A 369 20.83 3.15 -21.78
CA ALA A 369 19.50 3.45 -21.25
C ALA A 369 18.44 3.43 -22.37
N VAL A 370 17.17 3.30 -21.99
CA VAL A 370 16.03 3.31 -22.94
C VAL A 370 15.13 4.49 -22.61
N ALA A 371 14.87 5.36 -23.59
CA ALA A 371 13.98 6.50 -23.43
C ALA A 371 12.55 6.04 -23.11
N ALA A 372 11.94 6.54 -22.02
CA ALA A 372 10.63 6.07 -21.57
C ALA A 372 9.43 6.77 -22.23
N ALA A 373 9.65 7.90 -22.91
CA ALA A 373 8.60 8.70 -23.54
C ALA A 373 8.91 9.09 -24.99
N TYR A 374 7.87 9.21 -25.80
CA TYR A 374 7.96 9.45 -27.24
C TYR A 374 6.88 10.42 -27.69
N ARG A 375 7.19 11.28 -28.67
CA ARG A 375 6.16 12.05 -29.37
C ARG A 375 5.49 11.15 -30.41
N SER A 376 4.17 11.04 -30.36
CA SER A 376 3.44 10.08 -31.20
C SER A 376 3.53 10.39 -32.71
N SER A 377 3.57 11.68 -33.09
CA SER A 377 3.56 12.10 -34.50
C SER A 377 4.78 11.64 -35.30
N ASP A 378 5.96 11.59 -34.69
CA ASP A 378 7.20 11.24 -35.39
C ASP A 378 8.12 10.26 -34.66
N GLY A 379 7.72 9.79 -33.48
CA GLY A 379 8.50 8.82 -32.72
C GLY A 379 9.74 9.38 -32.04
N ARG A 380 9.89 10.71 -31.95
CA ARG A 380 11.06 11.31 -31.31
C ARG A 380 11.10 10.93 -29.81
N PRO A 381 12.20 10.31 -29.33
CA PRO A 381 12.35 9.97 -27.92
C PRO A 381 12.53 11.24 -27.06
N SER A 382 12.09 11.16 -25.81
CA SER A 382 12.36 12.13 -24.75
C SER A 382 13.13 11.48 -23.62
N THR A 383 14.16 12.16 -23.15
CA THR A 383 14.94 11.79 -21.96
C THR A 383 14.50 12.54 -20.70
N ASP A 384 13.50 13.42 -20.81
CA ASP A 384 12.93 14.20 -19.71
C ASP A 384 11.94 13.35 -18.90
N THR A 385 12.47 12.34 -18.23
CA THR A 385 11.70 11.40 -17.41
C THR A 385 12.37 11.20 -16.08
N VAL A 386 11.58 11.02 -15.03
CA VAL A 386 12.11 10.83 -13.67
C VAL A 386 12.98 9.56 -13.59
N PRO A 387 14.14 9.59 -12.88
CA PRO A 387 15.09 8.47 -12.87
C PRO A 387 14.49 7.11 -12.47
N ILE A 388 13.50 7.08 -11.58
CA ILE A 388 12.83 5.85 -11.13
C ILE A 388 12.10 5.09 -12.25
N ARG A 389 11.84 5.73 -13.39
CA ARG A 389 11.17 5.12 -14.56
C ARG A 389 12.13 4.46 -15.56
N ARG A 390 13.44 4.47 -15.31
CA ARG A 390 14.47 3.97 -16.25
C ARG A 390 14.30 2.50 -16.67
N LEU A 391 13.70 1.66 -15.82
CA LEU A 391 13.46 0.24 -16.13
C LEU A 391 12.07 -0.06 -16.68
N ASP A 392 11.17 0.93 -16.78
CA ASP A 392 9.80 0.72 -17.23
C ASP A 392 9.74 0.06 -18.61
N LEU A 393 10.49 0.60 -19.58
CA LEU A 393 10.56 0.00 -20.92
C LEU A 393 11.50 -1.19 -21.03
N PRO A 394 12.71 -1.21 -20.43
CA PRO A 394 13.52 -2.42 -20.40
C PRO A 394 12.78 -3.67 -19.94
N ALA A 395 11.94 -3.59 -18.90
CA ALA A 395 11.10 -4.72 -18.49
C ALA A 395 10.11 -5.16 -19.57
N MET A 396 9.53 -4.21 -20.31
CA MET A 396 8.66 -4.53 -21.44
C MET A 396 9.41 -5.10 -22.63
N LEU A 397 10.64 -4.67 -22.90
CA LEU A 397 11.50 -5.27 -23.92
C LEU A 397 11.84 -6.73 -23.56
N ALA A 398 12.16 -7.03 -22.30
CA ALA A 398 12.35 -8.42 -21.85
C ALA A 398 11.10 -9.28 -22.13
N ARG A 399 9.92 -8.75 -21.83
CA ARG A 399 8.63 -9.42 -22.14
C ARG A 399 8.39 -9.57 -23.64
N LEU A 400 8.70 -8.56 -24.45
CA LEU A 400 8.63 -8.65 -25.91
C LEU A 400 9.60 -9.71 -26.47
N GLY A 401 10.79 -9.83 -25.90
CA GLY A 401 11.74 -10.88 -26.22
C GLY A 401 11.15 -12.27 -25.94
N ALA A 402 10.50 -12.47 -24.79
CA ALA A 402 9.80 -13.71 -24.46
C ALA A 402 8.62 -13.99 -25.41
N LEU A 403 7.85 -12.96 -25.75
CA LEU A 403 6.69 -13.06 -26.64
C LEU A 403 7.08 -13.32 -28.11
N SER A 404 8.22 -12.83 -28.58
CA SER A 404 8.62 -12.92 -29.99
C SER A 404 9.72 -13.95 -30.27
N GLY A 405 10.53 -14.29 -29.27
CA GLY A 405 11.77 -15.05 -29.45
C GLY A 405 12.93 -14.22 -30.03
N ASP A 406 12.80 -12.89 -30.11
CA ASP A 406 13.82 -12.01 -30.67
C ASP A 406 14.78 -11.49 -29.60
N GLU A 407 16.03 -11.95 -29.67
CA GLU A 407 17.11 -11.61 -28.72
C GLU A 407 17.48 -10.12 -28.76
N ARG A 408 17.14 -9.36 -29.80
CA ARG A 408 17.44 -7.91 -29.85
C ARG A 408 16.75 -7.17 -28.69
N TYR A 409 15.52 -7.56 -28.35
CA TYR A 409 14.80 -7.00 -27.22
C TYR A 409 15.44 -7.37 -25.88
N VAL A 410 15.87 -8.63 -25.75
CA VAL A 410 16.53 -9.13 -24.54
C VAL A 410 17.86 -8.42 -24.31
N SER A 411 18.66 -8.24 -25.37
CA SER A 411 19.94 -7.52 -25.30
C SER A 411 19.75 -6.07 -24.85
N ALA A 412 18.79 -5.34 -25.44
CA ALA A 412 18.52 -3.96 -25.05
C ALA A 412 18.06 -3.85 -23.58
N ALA A 413 17.24 -4.78 -23.11
CA ALA A 413 16.82 -4.83 -21.71
C ALA A 413 17.98 -5.14 -20.76
N ARG A 414 18.87 -6.07 -21.15
CA ARG A 414 20.06 -6.47 -20.40
C ARG A 414 21.06 -5.31 -20.30
N ASP A 415 21.31 -4.60 -21.39
CA ASP A 415 22.23 -3.46 -21.43
C ASP A 415 21.73 -2.31 -20.54
N ALA A 416 20.42 -2.03 -20.56
CA ALA A 416 19.80 -1.03 -19.69
C ALA A 416 19.90 -1.38 -18.20
N LEU A 417 19.86 -2.67 -17.85
CA LEU A 417 20.10 -3.13 -16.49
C LEU A 417 21.56 -2.91 -16.07
N PHE A 418 22.52 -3.23 -16.94
CA PHE A 418 23.94 -3.00 -16.66
C PHE A 418 24.27 -1.51 -16.49
N ALA A 419 23.63 -0.63 -17.27
CA ALA A 419 23.77 0.82 -17.15
C ALA A 419 23.30 1.38 -15.78
N LEU A 420 22.56 0.61 -14.99
CA LEU A 420 22.06 0.99 -13.68
C LEU A 420 22.97 0.59 -12.50
N GLU A 421 24.21 0.20 -12.78
CA GLU A 421 25.28 -0.17 -11.84
C GLU A 421 24.91 0.06 -10.35
N PHE A 422 24.28 -0.96 -9.75
CA PHE A 422 23.90 -1.10 -8.33
C PHE A 422 23.14 0.07 -7.65
N ALA A 423 22.04 0.54 -8.25
CA ALA A 423 21.12 1.53 -7.65
C ALA A 423 20.14 1.01 -6.57
N HIS A 424 20.47 -0.04 -5.79
CA HIS A 424 19.77 -0.30 -4.52
C HIS A 424 20.32 0.54 -3.36
N HIS A 425 21.38 1.34 -3.60
CA HIS A 425 22.02 2.17 -2.59
C HIS A 425 21.19 3.39 -2.20
N TRP A 426 20.03 3.12 -1.62
CA TRP A 426 19.50 4.00 -0.61
C TRP A 426 20.29 3.75 0.69
N PRO A 427 21.06 4.74 1.19
CA PRO A 427 22.00 4.54 2.29
C PRO A 427 21.33 4.46 3.66
N GLY A 428 20.01 4.62 3.72
CA GLY A 428 19.33 4.64 4.99
C GLY A 428 19.16 3.25 5.60
N THR A 429 18.61 3.28 6.79
CA THR A 429 18.48 2.15 7.71
C THR A 429 17.02 1.78 7.90
N TRP A 430 16.74 0.72 8.65
CA TRP A 430 15.38 0.23 8.87
C TRP A 430 14.41 1.30 9.44
N ASP A 431 14.90 2.23 10.28
CA ASP A 431 14.08 3.27 10.91
C ASP A 431 13.71 4.40 9.95
N ARG A 432 14.39 4.42 8.80
CA ARG A 432 14.13 5.35 7.71
C ARG A 432 13.85 4.64 6.40
N ILE A 433 13.54 3.34 6.37
CA ILE A 433 13.46 2.47 5.18
C ILE A 433 12.83 3.12 3.93
N ASP A 434 11.86 4.01 4.12
CA ASP A 434 11.31 4.89 3.08
C ASP A 434 12.14 6.16 2.80
N PRO A 435 12.45 6.54 1.53
CA PRO A 435 11.86 6.03 0.28
C PRO A 435 12.55 4.80 -0.34
N GLY A 436 13.61 4.26 0.27
CA GLY A 436 14.42 3.22 -0.37
C GLY A 436 13.62 1.96 -0.75
N PHE A 437 12.75 1.50 0.15
CA PHE A 437 11.95 0.30 -0.11
C PHE A 437 10.80 0.55 -1.09
N ASP A 438 10.10 1.68 -0.99
CA ASP A 438 9.01 1.99 -1.91
C ASP A 438 9.52 2.49 -3.27
N ASP A 439 10.22 3.63 -3.31
CA ASP A 439 10.63 4.27 -4.56
C ASP A 439 11.69 3.45 -5.30
N ASN A 440 12.77 3.04 -4.64
CA ASN A 440 13.87 2.38 -5.36
C ASN A 440 13.57 0.90 -5.60
N PHE A 441 13.29 0.13 -4.55
CA PHE A 441 12.97 -1.29 -4.72
C PHE A 441 11.60 -1.51 -5.33
N GLY A 442 10.58 -0.76 -4.90
CA GLY A 442 9.24 -0.89 -5.48
C GLY A 442 9.18 -0.53 -6.96
N HIS A 443 9.99 0.41 -7.46
CA HIS A 443 10.11 0.62 -8.91
C HIS A 443 11.06 -0.36 -9.57
N TYR A 444 12.37 -0.33 -9.26
CA TYR A 444 13.35 -1.12 -10.01
C TYR A 444 13.19 -2.63 -9.77
N GLY A 445 12.86 -3.03 -8.54
CA GLY A 445 12.59 -4.43 -8.18
C GLY A 445 11.37 -4.99 -8.89
N GLU A 446 10.28 -4.22 -9.03
CA GLU A 446 9.09 -4.64 -9.79
C GLU A 446 9.45 -4.97 -11.24
N ARG A 447 10.24 -4.10 -11.87
CA ARG A 447 10.61 -4.25 -13.28
C ARG A 447 11.58 -5.41 -13.49
N ALA A 448 12.49 -5.61 -12.56
CA ALA A 448 13.40 -6.74 -12.59
C ALA A 448 12.70 -8.08 -12.32
N ALA A 449 11.74 -8.12 -11.38
CA ALA A 449 10.92 -9.31 -11.14
C ALA A 449 10.06 -9.65 -12.38
N ALA A 450 9.43 -8.65 -13.00
CA ALA A 450 8.68 -8.83 -14.24
C ALA A 450 9.55 -9.36 -15.38
N ALA A 451 10.77 -8.83 -15.55
CA ALA A 451 11.71 -9.32 -16.55
C ALA A 451 12.20 -10.75 -16.26
N ALA A 452 12.47 -11.08 -14.99
CA ALA A 452 12.87 -12.42 -14.56
C ALA A 452 11.75 -13.47 -14.76
N HIS A 453 10.50 -13.09 -14.56
CA HIS A 453 9.34 -13.93 -14.87
C HIS A 453 9.17 -14.17 -16.37
N ALA A 454 9.35 -13.13 -17.19
CA ALA A 454 9.29 -13.25 -18.63
C ALA A 454 10.42 -14.12 -19.19
N LEU A 455 11.63 -14.02 -18.62
CA LEU A 455 12.83 -14.73 -19.07
C LEU A 455 13.56 -15.40 -17.89
N PRO A 456 13.06 -16.54 -17.37
CA PRO A 456 13.63 -17.18 -16.17
C PRO A 456 15.08 -17.67 -16.33
N ALA A 457 15.51 -17.90 -17.57
CA ALA A 457 16.88 -18.31 -17.89
C ALA A 457 17.88 -17.13 -17.90
N GLU A 458 17.41 -15.89 -17.90
CA GLU A 458 18.27 -14.70 -17.92
C GLU A 458 18.75 -14.35 -16.51
N HIS A 459 19.98 -14.79 -16.19
CA HIS A 459 20.56 -14.66 -14.85
C HIS A 459 20.65 -13.22 -14.35
N SER A 460 20.83 -12.24 -15.23
CA SER A 460 21.01 -10.83 -14.84
C SER A 460 19.76 -10.24 -14.19
N PHE A 461 18.57 -10.44 -14.78
CA PHE A 461 17.30 -9.99 -14.20
C PHE A 461 17.01 -10.66 -12.86
N HIS A 462 17.24 -11.98 -12.79
CA HIS A 462 17.03 -12.75 -11.58
C HIS A 462 17.96 -12.29 -10.44
N ALA A 463 19.25 -12.14 -10.71
CA ALA A 463 20.22 -11.68 -9.72
C ALA A 463 19.90 -10.28 -9.20
N PHE A 464 19.47 -9.36 -10.08
CA PHE A 464 19.10 -8.02 -9.67
C PHE A 464 17.88 -8.01 -8.74
N ALA A 465 16.79 -8.69 -9.13
CA ALA A 465 15.57 -8.75 -8.32
C ALA A 465 15.83 -9.35 -6.92
N LEU A 466 16.65 -10.41 -6.84
CA LEU A 466 17.05 -11.02 -5.57
C LEU A 466 17.98 -10.13 -4.72
N SER A 467 18.83 -9.32 -5.35
CA SER A 467 19.70 -8.41 -4.59
C SER A 467 18.90 -7.34 -3.84
N GLY A 468 17.81 -6.85 -4.44
CA GLY A 468 16.88 -5.94 -3.79
C GLY A 468 16.16 -6.61 -2.60
N HIS A 469 15.68 -7.83 -2.78
CA HIS A 469 15.08 -8.61 -1.68
C HIS A 469 16.06 -8.81 -0.52
N ALA A 470 17.27 -9.28 -0.81
CA ALA A 470 18.31 -9.52 0.20
C ALA A 470 18.67 -8.25 0.99
N ARG A 471 18.54 -7.07 0.36
CA ARG A 471 18.75 -5.78 1.01
C ARG A 471 17.56 -5.37 1.87
N TYR A 472 16.33 -5.43 1.36
CA TYR A 472 15.18 -4.78 1.98
C TYR A 472 14.34 -5.68 2.88
N ALA A 473 14.29 -7.00 2.67
CA ALA A 473 13.51 -7.89 3.53
C ALA A 473 13.94 -7.83 5.00
N PRO A 474 15.26 -7.85 5.35
CA PRO A 474 15.69 -7.69 6.73
C PRO A 474 15.39 -6.29 7.31
N LEU A 475 15.48 -5.25 6.47
CA LEU A 475 15.17 -3.88 6.90
C LEU A 475 13.68 -3.71 7.17
N LEU A 476 12.81 -4.29 6.34
CA LEU A 476 11.37 -4.26 6.53
C LEU A 476 10.98 -4.98 7.82
N ALA A 477 11.52 -6.17 8.07
CA ALA A 477 11.27 -6.90 9.32
C ALA A 477 11.62 -6.04 10.56
N LEU A 478 12.75 -5.34 10.52
CA LEU A 478 13.13 -4.42 11.60
C LEU A 478 12.20 -3.18 11.66
N ALA A 479 11.79 -2.62 10.53
CA ALA A 479 10.87 -1.48 10.47
C ALA A 479 9.50 -1.81 11.06
N LEU A 480 8.91 -2.94 10.67
CA LEU A 480 7.63 -3.42 11.20
C LEU A 480 7.72 -3.69 12.70
N ARG A 481 8.84 -4.27 13.14
CA ARG A 481 9.05 -4.64 14.53
C ARG A 481 9.37 -3.48 15.45
N PHE A 482 10.14 -2.48 15.03
CA PHE A 482 10.61 -1.39 15.89
C PHE A 482 9.99 -0.02 15.57
N GLY A 483 9.00 0.01 14.68
CA GLY A 483 8.27 1.23 14.34
C GLY A 483 9.08 2.17 13.44
N GLY A 484 9.71 1.63 12.39
CA GLY A 484 10.32 2.42 11.32
C GLY A 484 9.27 3.23 10.54
N ASN A 485 9.73 3.98 9.54
CA ASN A 485 8.84 4.69 8.62
C ASN A 485 8.34 3.75 7.51
N VAL A 486 7.06 3.44 7.53
CA VAL A 486 6.43 2.52 6.59
C VAL A 486 5.40 3.31 5.79
N ALA A 487 5.73 3.61 4.53
CA ALA A 487 4.86 4.37 3.64
C ALA A 487 3.67 3.52 3.17
N ALA A 488 2.55 4.19 2.83
CA ALA A 488 1.32 3.48 2.51
C ALA A 488 1.41 2.63 1.25
N ASP A 489 2.14 3.10 0.24
CA ASP A 489 2.37 2.51 -1.07
C ASP A 489 3.41 1.39 -1.11
N GLN A 490 4.12 1.12 -0.01
CA GLN A 490 5.05 -0.02 0.13
C GLN A 490 4.39 -1.39 -0.10
N VAL A 491 3.06 -1.46 -0.12
CA VAL A 491 2.28 -2.65 -0.52
C VAL A 491 2.65 -3.15 -1.92
N ARG A 492 3.15 -2.27 -2.81
CA ARG A 492 3.66 -2.68 -4.12
C ARG A 492 4.80 -3.70 -3.99
N CYS A 493 5.62 -3.55 -2.95
CA CYS A 493 6.77 -4.40 -2.69
C CYS A 493 6.36 -5.78 -2.15
N TRP A 494 5.17 -5.91 -1.57
CA TRP A 494 4.64 -7.20 -1.12
C TRP A 494 4.33 -8.10 -2.31
N ARG A 495 3.77 -7.52 -3.38
CA ARG A 495 3.59 -8.22 -4.65
C ARG A 495 4.92 -8.69 -5.21
N ILE A 496 5.96 -7.85 -5.20
CA ILE A 496 7.32 -8.23 -5.64
C ILE A 496 7.84 -9.40 -4.80
N PHE A 497 7.70 -9.35 -3.47
CA PHE A 497 8.13 -10.45 -2.60
C PHE A 497 7.39 -11.76 -2.90
N ARG A 498 6.09 -11.70 -3.19
CA ARG A 498 5.32 -12.88 -3.58
C ARG A 498 5.80 -13.44 -4.93
N GLU A 499 5.97 -12.59 -5.94
CA GLU A 499 6.51 -12.95 -7.25
C GLU A 499 7.91 -13.57 -7.15
N LEU A 500 8.76 -13.06 -6.26
CA LEU A 500 10.07 -13.65 -5.97
C LEU A 500 9.98 -15.01 -5.27
N GLY A 501 8.93 -15.25 -4.49
CA GLY A 501 8.65 -16.58 -3.92
C GLY A 501 8.26 -17.60 -4.99
N GLU A 502 7.60 -17.17 -6.07
CA GLU A 502 7.31 -18.04 -7.22
C GLU A 502 8.59 -18.43 -7.95
N LEU A 503 9.46 -17.45 -8.23
CA LEU A 503 10.77 -17.64 -8.87
C LEU A 503 11.74 -18.45 -8.01
N VAL A 504 11.76 -18.19 -6.69
CA VAL A 504 12.62 -18.86 -5.71
C VAL A 504 11.76 -19.46 -4.60
N PRO A 505 11.34 -20.73 -4.72
CA PRO A 505 10.41 -21.37 -3.79
C PRO A 505 10.83 -21.31 -2.31
N ALA A 506 12.13 -21.27 -2.01
CA ALA A 506 12.65 -21.13 -0.65
C ALA A 506 12.30 -19.80 0.02
N LEU A 507 11.92 -18.77 -0.76
CA LEU A 507 11.50 -17.47 -0.24
C LEU A 507 10.01 -17.38 0.04
N ARG A 508 9.18 -18.35 -0.37
CA ARG A 508 7.71 -18.29 -0.21
C ARG A 508 7.29 -18.09 1.24
N GLU A 509 7.63 -19.03 2.12
CA GLU A 509 7.23 -18.96 3.54
C GLU A 509 7.83 -17.75 4.27
N PRO A 510 9.13 -17.42 4.13
CA PRO A 510 9.69 -16.20 4.72
C PRO A 510 8.99 -14.92 4.25
N ASN A 511 8.72 -14.80 2.94
CA ASN A 511 8.05 -13.63 2.39
C ASN A 511 6.60 -13.55 2.86
N ARG A 512 5.91 -14.68 2.88
CA ARG A 512 4.55 -14.82 3.37
C ARG A 512 4.41 -14.34 4.82
N ALA A 513 5.27 -14.82 5.71
CA ALA A 513 5.28 -14.38 7.11
C ALA A 513 5.51 -12.87 7.23
N LEU A 514 6.45 -12.32 6.46
CA LEU A 514 6.76 -10.88 6.46
C LEU A 514 5.62 -10.03 5.90
N ILE A 515 4.95 -10.49 4.83
CA ILE A 515 3.80 -9.81 4.22
C ILE A 515 2.60 -9.80 5.18
N VAL A 516 2.32 -10.91 5.86
CA VAL A 516 1.24 -10.98 6.87
C VAL A 516 1.53 -10.03 8.04
N GLU A 517 2.77 -9.96 8.51
CA GLU A 517 3.18 -8.99 9.54
C GLU A 517 3.01 -7.54 9.04
N ALA A 518 3.38 -7.26 7.80
CA ALA A 518 3.20 -5.95 7.18
C ALA A 518 1.72 -5.58 7.07
N ALA A 519 0.87 -6.51 6.62
CA ALA A 519 -0.57 -6.34 6.53
C ALA A 519 -1.20 -5.98 7.89
N ARG A 520 -0.82 -6.68 8.96
CA ARG A 520 -1.26 -6.37 10.34
C ARG A 520 -0.82 -4.98 10.79
N ASN A 521 0.42 -4.60 10.49
CA ASN A 521 0.95 -3.28 10.83
C ASN A 521 0.21 -2.16 10.10
N HIS A 522 0.00 -2.29 8.78
CA HIS A 522 -0.75 -1.33 7.99
C HIS A 522 -2.20 -1.24 8.46
N PHE A 523 -2.88 -2.37 8.64
CA PHE A 523 -4.26 -2.40 9.15
C PHE A 523 -4.40 -1.64 10.48
N ARG A 524 -3.44 -1.80 11.39
CA ARG A 524 -3.39 -1.07 12.66
C ARG A 524 -3.07 0.41 12.49
N GLY A 525 -2.00 0.74 11.76
CA GLY A 525 -1.40 2.06 11.77
C GLY A 525 -2.05 3.06 10.82
N GLN A 526 -2.83 2.58 9.85
CA GLN A 526 -3.49 3.41 8.84
C GLN A 526 -4.94 3.80 9.19
N GLN A 527 -5.45 3.38 10.34
CA GLN A 527 -6.74 3.86 10.82
C GLN A 527 -6.60 5.27 11.40
N GLY A 528 -7.32 6.24 10.83
CA GLY A 528 -7.38 7.62 11.30
C GLY A 528 -8.26 7.78 12.55
N ALA A 529 -8.21 8.97 13.16
CA ALA A 529 -8.96 9.29 14.38
C ALA A 529 -10.50 9.18 14.21
N SER A 530 -11.02 9.33 13.00
CA SER A 530 -12.46 9.15 12.68
C SER A 530 -12.89 7.68 12.63
N GLY A 531 -11.94 6.75 12.75
CA GLY A 531 -12.13 5.31 12.58
C GLY A 531 -12.11 4.83 11.13
N ALA A 532 -12.03 5.73 10.15
CA ALA A 532 -11.85 5.36 8.76
C ALA A 532 -10.39 4.94 8.50
N TRP A 533 -10.20 3.95 7.62
CA TRP A 533 -8.88 3.65 7.06
C TRP A 533 -8.55 4.63 5.92
N LEU A 534 -7.27 4.94 5.80
CA LEU A 534 -6.68 5.93 4.91
C LEU A 534 -5.33 5.41 4.41
N ASP A 535 -4.85 5.85 3.25
CA ASP A 535 -3.47 5.57 2.83
C ASP A 535 -2.51 6.50 3.58
N LEU A 536 -2.10 6.10 4.79
CA LEU A 536 -1.21 6.88 5.66
C LEU A 536 0.16 6.22 5.82
N THR A 537 1.19 7.04 5.79
CA THR A 537 2.52 6.64 6.24
C THR A 537 2.53 6.47 7.76
N MET A 538 3.21 5.43 8.24
CA MET A 538 3.37 5.14 9.65
C MET A 538 4.80 5.44 10.10
N GLN A 539 4.99 6.04 11.27
CA GLN A 539 6.29 6.19 11.93
C GLN A 539 6.12 5.96 13.43
N GLY A 540 6.95 5.09 14.01
CA GLY A 540 6.83 4.75 15.43
C GLY A 540 5.47 4.14 15.79
N PHE A 541 4.89 3.36 14.87
CA PHE A 541 3.54 2.75 14.97
C PHE A 541 2.35 3.72 14.90
N ASP A 542 2.62 5.01 14.69
CA ASP A 542 1.60 6.05 14.57
C ASP A 542 1.52 6.57 13.13
N PRO A 543 0.33 6.91 12.61
CA PRO A 543 0.21 7.58 11.34
C PRO A 543 0.87 8.96 11.43
N VAL A 544 1.58 9.34 10.38
CA VAL A 544 2.16 10.67 10.21
C VAL A 544 1.61 11.23 8.91
N ALA A 545 1.06 12.44 8.96
CA ALA A 545 0.72 13.17 7.75
C ALA A 545 2.01 13.71 7.11
N LEU A 546 2.36 13.19 5.94
CA LEU A 546 3.49 13.68 5.16
C LEU A 546 3.09 14.92 4.33
N PRO A 547 4.02 15.87 4.11
CA PRO A 547 3.77 17.04 3.28
C PRO A 547 3.47 16.72 1.79
N VAL A 548 3.83 15.52 1.33
CA VAL A 548 3.70 15.04 -0.06
C VAL A 548 3.37 13.54 -0.02
N GLY A 549 2.52 13.05 -0.92
CA GLY A 549 2.23 11.61 -1.09
C GLY A 549 1.01 11.09 -0.31
N ASP A 550 0.78 11.55 0.93
CA ASP A 550 -0.42 11.21 1.70
C ASP A 550 -1.62 12.00 1.18
N THR A 551 -2.22 11.54 0.08
CA THR A 551 -3.55 12.02 -0.28
C THR A 551 -4.53 11.43 0.72
N GLY A 552 -5.14 12.27 1.57
CA GLY A 552 -6.39 11.89 2.22
C GLY A 552 -7.33 11.28 1.17
N GLY A 553 -8.00 10.19 1.51
CA GLY A 553 -8.89 9.47 0.60
C GLY A 553 -8.96 7.97 0.84
N VAL A 554 -9.69 7.30 -0.05
CA VAL A 554 -9.92 5.85 -0.08
C VAL A 554 -8.61 5.08 0.16
N PRO A 555 -8.59 4.06 1.05
CA PRO A 555 -7.40 3.28 1.40
C PRO A 555 -7.04 2.25 0.31
N GLN A 556 -6.64 2.74 -0.87
CA GLN A 556 -6.32 1.93 -2.04
C GLN A 556 -5.19 0.96 -1.76
N ASN A 557 -4.09 1.48 -1.21
CA ASN A 557 -2.89 0.68 -0.99
C ASN A 557 -3.17 -0.40 0.05
N LEU A 558 -3.89 -0.09 1.13
CA LEU A 558 -4.26 -1.09 2.13
C LEU A 558 -5.12 -2.21 1.54
N LEU A 559 -6.14 -1.89 0.74
CA LEU A 559 -6.99 -2.90 0.11
C LEU A 559 -6.20 -3.78 -0.85
N ALA A 560 -5.35 -3.18 -1.70
CA ALA A 560 -4.48 -3.93 -2.60
C ALA A 560 -3.49 -4.81 -1.83
N GLY A 561 -2.87 -4.29 -0.77
CA GLY A 561 -1.94 -5.03 0.09
C GLY A 561 -2.59 -6.21 0.79
N LEU A 562 -3.79 -6.04 1.34
CA LEU A 562 -4.56 -7.12 1.96
C LEU A 562 -4.95 -8.21 0.93
N ALA A 563 -5.30 -7.81 -0.29
CA ALA A 563 -5.50 -8.76 -1.38
C ALA A 563 -4.20 -9.49 -1.76
N HIS A 564 -3.05 -8.81 -1.75
CA HIS A 564 -1.76 -9.44 -2.04
C HIS A 564 -1.29 -10.41 -0.94
N ALA A 565 -1.63 -10.12 0.32
CA ALA A 565 -1.32 -10.98 1.47
C ALA A 565 -2.22 -12.22 1.53
N TYR A 566 -3.44 -12.14 0.99
CA TYR A 566 -4.43 -13.21 1.07
C TYR A 566 -4.06 -14.39 0.16
N GLU A 567 -4.05 -15.57 0.77
CA GLU A 567 -4.02 -16.87 0.10
C GLU A 567 -5.26 -17.67 0.51
N ARG A 568 -5.75 -18.51 -0.39
CA ARG A 568 -6.95 -19.33 -0.17
C ARG A 568 -6.70 -20.42 0.87
N GLU A 569 -7.78 -20.92 1.45
CA GLU A 569 -7.71 -22.06 2.37
C GLU A 569 -7.05 -23.28 1.70
N PRO A 570 -6.20 -24.06 2.41
CA PRO A 570 -6.12 -24.21 3.88
C PRO A 570 -5.14 -23.25 4.58
N ASP A 571 -4.79 -22.11 3.98
CA ASP A 571 -4.01 -21.11 4.69
C ASP A 571 -4.61 -20.72 6.06
N ALA A 572 -3.77 -20.74 7.10
CA ALA A 572 -4.12 -20.37 8.46
C ALA A 572 -4.50 -18.90 8.64
N HIS A 573 -4.03 -17.99 7.76
CA HIS A 573 -4.31 -16.56 7.82
C HIS A 573 -5.48 -16.12 6.92
N ALA A 574 -5.98 -16.99 6.05
CA ALA A 574 -7.03 -16.68 5.07
C ALA A 574 -8.24 -15.96 5.71
N ALA A 575 -8.81 -16.55 6.77
CA ALA A 575 -9.97 -16.00 7.44
C ALA A 575 -9.68 -14.67 8.17
N GLU A 576 -8.46 -14.48 8.68
CA GLU A 576 -8.05 -13.21 9.30
C GLU A 576 -7.94 -12.10 8.24
N LEU A 577 -7.26 -12.38 7.13
CA LEU A 577 -7.05 -11.42 6.04
C LEU A 577 -8.36 -11.07 5.33
N ARG A 578 -9.27 -12.03 5.12
CA ARG A 578 -10.64 -11.73 4.64
C ARG A 578 -11.37 -10.80 5.60
N ALA A 579 -11.26 -11.02 6.91
CA ALA A 579 -11.94 -10.18 7.89
C ALA A 579 -11.38 -8.75 7.95
N MET A 580 -10.05 -8.60 7.86
CA MET A 580 -9.39 -7.30 7.72
C MET A 580 -9.82 -6.58 6.44
N PHE A 581 -9.77 -7.27 5.29
CA PHE A 581 -10.19 -6.70 4.00
C PHE A 581 -11.65 -6.24 4.04
N THR A 582 -12.54 -7.08 4.57
CA THR A 582 -13.97 -6.77 4.68
C THR A 582 -14.22 -5.55 5.57
N ALA A 583 -13.53 -5.46 6.72
CA ALA A 583 -13.64 -4.30 7.60
C ALA A 583 -13.21 -2.99 6.91
N VAL A 584 -12.09 -3.01 6.18
CA VAL A 584 -11.59 -1.86 5.42
C VAL A 584 -12.57 -1.50 4.30
N MET A 585 -13.06 -2.50 3.54
CA MET A 585 -14.00 -2.32 2.44
C MET A 585 -15.32 -1.67 2.91
N LEU A 586 -15.94 -2.22 3.95
CA LEU A 586 -17.21 -1.72 4.48
C LEU A 586 -17.06 -0.33 5.12
N SER A 587 -15.95 -0.09 5.84
CA SER A 587 -15.63 1.24 6.38
C SER A 587 -15.43 2.26 5.26
N THR A 588 -14.75 1.87 4.18
CA THR A 588 -14.51 2.72 3.01
C THR A 588 -15.82 3.08 2.30
N ARG A 589 -16.71 2.10 2.10
CA ARG A 589 -18.06 2.33 1.57
C ARG A 589 -18.81 3.34 2.41
N ALA A 590 -18.83 3.14 3.72
CA ALA A 590 -19.59 4.00 4.63
C ALA A 590 -19.06 5.44 4.65
N GLN A 591 -17.74 5.61 4.59
CA GLN A 591 -17.09 6.92 4.69
C GLN A 591 -17.10 7.70 3.37
N TYR A 592 -16.75 7.05 2.25
CA TYR A 592 -16.37 7.75 1.02
C TYR A 592 -17.36 7.59 -0.12
N ARG A 593 -18.22 6.56 -0.09
CA ARG A 593 -19.16 6.29 -1.19
C ARG A 593 -20.27 7.34 -1.23
N ALA A 594 -20.50 7.88 -2.41
CA ALA A 594 -21.65 8.68 -2.78
C ALA A 594 -22.45 7.95 -3.87
N GLU A 595 -23.51 8.58 -4.38
CA GLU A 595 -24.46 7.95 -5.31
C GLU A 595 -23.81 7.47 -6.61
N TYR A 596 -22.81 8.21 -7.11
CA TYR A 596 -22.17 7.96 -8.40
C TYR A 596 -20.68 7.65 -8.32
N GLY A 597 -20.07 7.68 -7.14
CA GLY A 597 -18.63 7.45 -7.02
C GLY A 597 -18.12 7.57 -5.59
N TYR A 598 -16.80 7.44 -5.44
CA TYR A 598 -16.09 7.66 -4.19
C TYR A 598 -15.44 9.04 -4.20
N VAL A 599 -15.50 9.73 -3.06
CA VAL A 599 -14.86 11.04 -2.85
C VAL A 599 -13.51 10.86 -2.17
N SER A 600 -12.47 11.54 -2.65
CA SER A 600 -11.12 11.47 -2.07
C SER A 600 -10.97 12.22 -0.74
N GLY A 601 -11.93 13.04 -0.32
CA GLY A 601 -11.83 13.81 0.92
C GLY A 601 -12.42 13.11 2.14
N ALA A 602 -11.86 13.38 3.33
CA ALA A 602 -12.54 13.10 4.61
C ALA A 602 -13.83 13.92 4.77
N ARG A 603 -14.00 15.00 3.99
CA ARG A 603 -15.19 15.84 3.93
C ARG A 603 -15.65 16.03 2.49
N ARG A 604 -16.96 16.04 2.30
CA ARG A 604 -17.59 16.45 1.05
C ARG A 604 -17.57 17.97 0.96
N ASN A 605 -17.33 18.50 -0.24
CA ASN A 605 -17.55 19.91 -0.48
C ASN A 605 -19.07 20.16 -0.49
N GLU A 606 -19.52 21.15 0.28
CA GLU A 606 -20.92 21.52 0.43
C GLU A 606 -21.17 22.92 -0.16
N GLY A 607 -22.38 23.17 -0.69
CA GLY A 607 -22.80 24.46 -1.23
C GLY A 607 -22.79 24.55 -2.76
N ARG A 608 -23.23 25.71 -3.29
CA ARG A 608 -23.36 25.94 -4.73
C ARG A 608 -21.97 26.00 -5.38
N GLY A 609 -21.70 25.11 -6.33
CA GLY A 609 -20.40 25.01 -7.03
C GLY A 609 -19.37 24.10 -6.34
N ALA A 610 -19.78 23.34 -5.32
CA ALA A 610 -18.95 22.29 -4.75
C ALA A 610 -18.65 21.20 -5.80
N ALA A 611 -17.37 20.84 -5.95
CA ALA A 611 -16.94 19.75 -6.84
C ALA A 611 -16.41 18.57 -5.99
N ASN A 612 -17.02 17.41 -6.16
CA ASN A 612 -16.64 16.15 -5.51
C ASN A 612 -16.26 15.13 -6.58
N SER A 613 -15.08 15.26 -7.19
CA SER A 613 -14.62 14.36 -8.26
C SER A 613 -14.75 12.88 -7.89
N ALA A 614 -15.30 12.10 -8.82
CA ALA A 614 -15.45 10.65 -8.68
C ALA A 614 -14.15 9.88 -8.94
N SER A 615 -13.05 10.54 -9.28
CA SER A 615 -11.74 9.93 -9.58
C SER A 615 -11.21 9.00 -8.48
N ALA A 616 -11.61 9.17 -7.22
CA ALA A 616 -11.22 8.26 -6.14
C ALA A 616 -11.83 6.85 -6.28
N THR A 617 -12.87 6.70 -7.11
CA THR A 617 -13.48 5.39 -7.41
C THR A 617 -12.48 4.46 -8.07
N LEU A 618 -11.66 4.97 -9.00
CA LEU A 618 -10.61 4.19 -9.66
C LEU A 618 -9.57 3.66 -8.67
N ARG A 619 -9.34 4.39 -7.56
CA ARG A 619 -8.40 3.97 -6.51
C ARG A 619 -8.98 2.83 -5.67
N TYR A 620 -10.25 2.92 -5.31
CA TYR A 620 -10.95 1.88 -4.56
C TYR A 620 -10.98 0.55 -5.32
N THR A 621 -11.32 0.61 -6.60
CA THR A 621 -11.55 -0.57 -7.42
C THR A 621 -10.31 -1.44 -7.60
N SER A 622 -9.09 -0.89 -7.63
CA SER A 622 -7.89 -1.72 -7.83
C SER A 622 -7.72 -2.77 -6.73
N GLY A 623 -8.04 -2.44 -5.48
CA GLY A 623 -8.00 -3.40 -4.37
C GLY A 623 -9.09 -4.47 -4.46
N LEU A 624 -10.29 -4.09 -4.93
CA LEU A 624 -11.39 -5.03 -5.16
C LEU A 624 -11.06 -6.04 -6.26
N VAL A 625 -10.51 -5.58 -7.39
CA VAL A 625 -10.12 -6.45 -8.50
C VAL A 625 -9.00 -7.40 -8.08
N ALA A 626 -8.02 -6.93 -7.31
CA ALA A 626 -6.96 -7.80 -6.77
C ALA A 626 -7.54 -8.91 -5.88
N MET A 627 -8.51 -8.60 -5.02
CA MET A 627 -9.16 -9.61 -4.17
C MET A 627 -10.07 -10.55 -4.97
N LEU A 628 -10.80 -10.04 -5.97
CA LEU A 628 -11.62 -10.84 -6.89
C LEU A 628 -10.77 -11.95 -7.54
N ARG A 629 -9.63 -11.58 -8.12
CA ARG A 629 -8.71 -12.51 -8.77
C ARG A 629 -8.29 -13.62 -7.80
N ARG A 630 -7.87 -13.22 -6.59
CA ARG A 630 -7.44 -14.15 -5.54
C ARG A 630 -8.53 -15.11 -5.11
N LEU A 631 -9.76 -14.64 -4.89
CA LEU A 631 -10.91 -15.48 -4.55
C LEU A 631 -11.26 -16.46 -5.68
N LYS A 632 -11.09 -16.06 -6.94
CA LYS A 632 -11.28 -16.92 -8.12
C LYS A 632 -10.10 -17.86 -8.39
N GLY A 633 -9.03 -17.78 -7.60
CA GLY A 633 -7.82 -18.60 -7.80
C GLY A 633 -6.99 -18.17 -9.01
N LEU A 634 -7.10 -16.90 -9.41
CA LEU A 634 -6.21 -16.26 -10.36
C LEU A 634 -5.16 -15.47 -9.59
N ASP A 635 -3.92 -15.58 -10.08
CA ASP A 635 -2.68 -15.12 -9.47
C ASP A 635 -2.11 -15.97 -8.34
#